data_AF-A0A9D0VGZ4-F1
#
_entry.id   AF-A0A9D0VGZ4-F1
#
_cell.length_a   1.000
_cell.length_b   1.000
_cell.length_c   1.000
_cell.angle_alpha   90.00
_cell.angle_beta   90.00
_cell.angle_gamma   90.00
#
_symmetry.space_group_name_H-M   'P 1'
#
loop_
_entity.id
_entity.type
_entity.pdbx_description
1 polymer ?
#
loop_
_entity_poly.entity_id
_entity_poly.type
_entity_poly.pdbx_seq_one_letter_code
_entity_poly.pdbx_strand_id
1 'polypeptide(L)'
;MRPSIGSMALLALSAPSCRKVPIFDVDAGFVLADASWFAEEETLFLFAEVHAEQGISDLSVLEVTYLTDDEELPWTPLSELPMVHTHVPADCGPNTLCGSASLHVPSEPREVALRMRYHRDGALSLGAETVFNTVAAGPAHTNRSLIVYGVFDELNQRIQWRGRHQLPTLRNQRAGALGLRRDITITEQRSGTRELASPLNPYGYGVDCPETFAATGLPELWTNERARFNAEALPLSAADDPVVCATATVTDATGTFSTGAIARKNPEVRAAFPSLRSPAHDATPLQFFLGPCDRTISAEHEAMQRQRLLIGPDVPTTCTEGWRQPGFVEQLVVTFRDAVEDERRTGNDMVLVIALNQDEIGLSEAVEEALLQVAPGERLRGSPRLAGAFVLDSTAHGLSLEELSPVTLWCPSTVPFDQIPDLSARTCAIEPDIPDFELGPFSFGSLPILPSREQYLDFIDTYSPNQAGSVQSLAFRTPEFATTATHVDVGGFGAATFLNNERISADPDDAFSYCVAEDPQLVVFRSGLLDNPLLGQLIAQGCAQLGLPEEICASAILGISPLQWLPDWHNVFGEDTYELGIFWEFPFLLRMDYELVQAGSVSAFGLSVPFGIASPGESYYGTELWTLDEIPLGEVLLQCTRFCDHPTFDSAGVYHVTDPFRTSYAHNCYLPAYPQLGDTGSPRDP
;
A
#
# COMPACT_ATOMS: atom_id res chain seq x y z
N MET A 1 36.23 -11.80 -102.96
CA MET A 1 36.76 -13.06 -103.49
C MET A 1 36.74 -14.09 -102.36
N ARG A 2 36.09 -15.25 -102.58
CA ARG A 2 36.26 -16.49 -101.80
C ARG A 2 37.72 -17.00 -101.95
N PRO A 3 38.23 -18.03 -101.22
CA PRO A 3 37.58 -19.01 -100.32
C PRO A 3 38.32 -19.24 -98.95
N SER A 4 37.71 -19.82 -97.91
CA SER A 4 37.64 -21.27 -97.52
C SER A 4 39.03 -21.88 -97.23
N ILE A 5 39.30 -22.56 -96.12
CA ILE A 5 38.89 -23.91 -95.63
C ILE A 5 39.55 -24.02 -94.23
N GLY A 6 39.09 -24.65 -93.16
CA GLY A 6 38.03 -25.62 -92.89
C GLY A 6 38.41 -26.43 -91.64
N SER A 7 37.39 -27.01 -90.99
CA SER A 7 37.41 -28.13 -90.04
C SER A 7 37.99 -27.91 -88.62
N MET A 8 37.16 -27.87 -87.58
CA MET A 8 36.57 -29.00 -86.81
C MET A 8 37.61 -29.77 -85.98
N ALA A 9 37.64 -29.53 -84.66
CA ALA A 9 37.29 -30.52 -83.61
C ALA A 9 37.97 -30.25 -82.24
N LEU A 10 37.16 -30.45 -81.18
CA LEU A 10 37.47 -30.67 -79.75
C LEU A 10 38.03 -29.50 -78.92
N LEU A 11 37.26 -28.90 -77.99
CA LEU A 11 36.79 -29.34 -76.65
C LEU A 11 37.81 -29.15 -75.51
N ALA A 12 37.29 -28.50 -74.47
CA ALA A 12 37.70 -28.48 -73.05
C ALA A 12 38.77 -27.45 -72.62
N LEU A 13 38.29 -26.32 -72.07
CA LEU A 13 38.48 -25.89 -70.66
C LEU A 13 38.15 -24.39 -70.54
N SER A 14 36.85 -24.05 -70.57
CA SER A 14 36.39 -22.75 -70.06
C SER A 14 36.22 -22.87 -68.55
N ALA A 15 37.04 -22.12 -67.80
CA ALA A 15 36.92 -21.95 -66.36
C ALA A 15 35.47 -21.61 -65.95
N PRO A 16 34.94 -22.14 -64.83
CA PRO A 16 33.72 -21.60 -64.27
C PRO A 16 34.07 -20.20 -63.74
N SER A 17 33.53 -19.18 -64.40
CA SER A 17 33.47 -17.84 -63.86
C SER A 17 32.81 -17.91 -62.48
N CYS A 18 33.52 -17.52 -61.43
CA CYS A 18 32.94 -17.22 -60.12
C CYS A 18 31.80 -16.22 -60.31
N ARG A 19 30.55 -16.71 -60.32
CA ARG A 19 29.38 -15.86 -60.11
C ARG A 19 29.49 -15.33 -58.69
N LYS A 20 29.76 -14.03 -58.52
CA LYS A 20 29.49 -13.33 -57.27
C LYS A 20 28.00 -13.51 -56.97
N VAL A 21 27.70 -14.34 -55.98
CA VAL A 21 26.38 -14.39 -55.35
C VAL A 21 26.14 -13.00 -54.73
N PRO A 22 24.97 -12.38 -54.90
CA PRO A 22 24.68 -11.11 -54.25
C PRO A 22 24.72 -11.34 -52.73
N ILE A 23 25.55 -10.57 -52.05
CA ILE A 23 25.57 -10.50 -50.58
C ILE A 23 24.32 -9.70 -50.20
N PHE A 24 23.32 -10.38 -49.63
CA PHE A 24 22.19 -9.71 -49.00
C PHE A 24 22.68 -9.16 -47.66
N ASP A 25 22.33 -7.92 -47.35
CA ASP A 25 22.48 -7.37 -46.01
C ASP A 25 21.55 -8.17 -45.09
N VAL A 26 22.13 -8.82 -44.08
CA VAL A 26 21.39 -9.65 -43.11
C VAL A 26 20.84 -8.81 -41.94
N ASP A 27 21.01 -7.49 -42.04
CA ASP A 27 20.70 -6.48 -41.01
C ASP A 27 21.19 -6.94 -39.63
N ALA A 28 22.48 -7.33 -39.60
CA ALA A 28 23.12 -7.84 -38.41
C ALA A 28 23.81 -6.70 -37.64
N GLY A 29 23.54 -6.64 -36.34
CA GLY A 29 24.03 -5.59 -35.45
C GLY A 29 24.38 -6.13 -34.07
N PHE A 30 25.41 -5.54 -33.45
CA PHE A 30 25.69 -5.78 -32.04
C PHE A 30 24.65 -5.07 -31.19
N VAL A 31 23.98 -5.83 -30.32
CA VAL A 31 23.10 -5.34 -29.26
C VAL A 31 23.92 -5.07 -27.99
N LEU A 32 24.98 -5.87 -27.78
CA LEU A 32 25.93 -5.74 -26.68
C LEU A 32 27.33 -6.07 -27.16
N ALA A 33 28.31 -5.24 -26.79
CA ALA A 33 29.74 -5.51 -26.96
C ALA A 33 30.52 -4.83 -25.83
N ASP A 34 30.60 -5.53 -24.70
CA ASP A 34 31.22 -5.02 -23.48
C ASP A 34 32.52 -5.76 -23.16
N ALA A 35 33.51 -5.00 -22.72
CA ALA A 35 34.78 -5.49 -22.25
C ALA A 35 35.14 -4.83 -20.91
N SER A 36 35.64 -5.62 -19.95
CA SER A 36 36.08 -5.10 -18.66
C SER A 36 37.31 -5.84 -18.16
N TRP A 37 38.39 -5.11 -17.90
CA TRP A 37 39.63 -5.68 -17.38
C TRP A 37 39.81 -5.35 -15.89
N PHE A 38 40.12 -6.36 -15.09
CA PHE A 38 40.33 -6.23 -13.64
C PHE A 38 41.81 -6.47 -13.31
N ALA A 39 42.48 -5.43 -12.79
CA ALA A 39 43.90 -5.48 -12.47
C ALA A 39 44.23 -6.53 -11.40
N GLU A 40 43.39 -6.64 -10.37
CA GLU A 40 43.55 -7.60 -9.26
C GLU A 40 43.44 -9.07 -9.68
N GLU A 41 42.78 -9.34 -10.81
CA GLU A 41 42.50 -10.68 -11.32
C GLU A 41 43.29 -11.01 -12.57
N GLU A 42 44.01 -10.03 -13.14
CA GLU A 42 44.65 -10.10 -14.46
C GLU A 42 43.71 -10.72 -15.52
N THR A 43 42.43 -10.32 -15.48
CA THR A 43 41.36 -10.95 -16.26
C THR A 43 40.59 -9.92 -17.07
N LEU A 44 40.47 -10.17 -18.38
CA LEU A 44 39.61 -9.45 -19.31
C LEU A 44 38.29 -10.23 -19.50
N PHE A 45 37.18 -9.67 -19.05
CA PHE A 45 35.83 -10.18 -19.32
C PHE A 45 35.27 -9.57 -20.60
N LEU A 46 34.64 -10.40 -21.41
CA LEU A 46 34.03 -10.02 -22.68
C LEU A 46 32.60 -10.52 -22.71
N PHE A 47 31.68 -9.68 -23.14
CA PHE A 47 30.27 -10.00 -23.30
C PHE A 47 29.78 -9.49 -24.64
N ALA A 48 29.10 -10.35 -25.38
CA ALA A 48 28.61 -9.99 -26.70
C ALA A 48 27.20 -10.55 -26.93
N GLU A 49 26.42 -9.79 -27.69
CA GLU A 49 25.16 -10.21 -28.27
C GLU A 49 25.02 -9.55 -29.64
N VAL A 50 24.82 -10.40 -30.65
CA VAL A 50 24.64 -10.00 -32.03
C VAL A 50 23.29 -10.49 -32.49
N HIS A 51 22.48 -9.60 -33.04
CA HIS A 51 21.20 -9.93 -33.64
C HIS A 51 21.30 -9.84 -35.16
N ALA A 52 20.59 -10.72 -35.88
CA ALA A 52 20.46 -10.65 -37.33
C ALA A 52 19.04 -11.09 -37.78
N GLU A 53 18.35 -10.25 -38.57
CA GLU A 53 16.96 -10.52 -38.98
C GLU A 53 16.81 -11.84 -39.77
N GLN A 54 17.82 -12.19 -40.58
CA GLN A 54 17.81 -13.37 -41.44
C GLN A 54 18.39 -14.64 -40.77
N GLY A 55 18.70 -14.56 -39.47
CA GLY A 55 19.30 -15.65 -38.71
C GLY A 55 20.83 -15.66 -38.74
N ILE A 56 21.45 -16.27 -37.73
CA ILE A 56 22.91 -16.41 -37.64
C ILE A 56 23.29 -17.84 -37.98
N SER A 57 24.30 -18.01 -38.84
CA SER A 57 24.75 -19.34 -39.27
C SER A 57 25.68 -19.99 -38.25
N ASP A 58 25.76 -21.32 -38.26
CA ASP A 58 26.74 -22.09 -37.47
C ASP A 58 28.21 -21.78 -37.82
N LEU A 59 28.46 -21.05 -38.92
CA LEU A 59 29.80 -20.60 -39.33
C LEU A 59 30.20 -19.26 -38.72
N SER A 60 29.25 -18.56 -38.10
CA SER A 60 29.47 -17.25 -37.51
C SER A 60 30.15 -17.41 -36.15
N VAL A 61 31.24 -16.67 -35.95
CA VAL A 61 32.02 -16.74 -34.69
C VAL A 61 32.32 -15.33 -34.19
N LEU A 62 32.35 -15.20 -32.86
CA LEU A 62 32.83 -14.00 -32.18
C LEU A 62 34.35 -14.05 -32.07
N GLU A 63 35.00 -12.96 -32.46
CA GLU A 63 36.45 -12.80 -32.40
C GLU A 63 36.80 -11.56 -31.57
N VAL A 64 37.95 -11.63 -30.91
CA VAL A 64 38.53 -10.53 -30.14
C VAL A 64 39.94 -10.22 -30.64
N THR A 65 40.31 -8.95 -30.51
CA THR A 65 41.69 -8.49 -30.57
C THR A 65 41.93 -7.56 -29.38
N TYR A 66 43.14 -7.57 -28.84
CA TYR A 66 43.55 -6.60 -27.83
C TYR A 66 45.02 -6.23 -27.99
N LEU A 67 45.38 -5.06 -27.50
CA LEU A 67 46.75 -4.56 -27.45
C LEU A 67 47.09 -4.16 -26.01
N THR A 68 48.16 -4.73 -25.47
CA THR A 68 48.79 -4.31 -24.21
C THR A 68 50.16 -3.69 -24.50
N ASP A 69 50.89 -3.32 -23.46
CA ASP A 69 52.28 -2.85 -23.57
C ASP A 69 53.25 -3.95 -24.04
N ASP A 70 52.90 -5.21 -23.76
CA ASP A 70 53.79 -6.36 -23.89
C ASP A 70 53.32 -7.38 -24.95
N GLU A 71 52.06 -7.30 -25.38
CA GLU A 71 51.41 -8.27 -26.25
C GLU A 71 50.40 -7.62 -27.20
N GLU A 72 50.34 -8.13 -28.44
CA GLU A 72 49.26 -7.85 -29.40
C GLU A 72 48.59 -9.18 -29.76
N LEU A 73 47.32 -9.35 -29.41
CA LEU A 73 46.52 -10.49 -29.82
C LEU A 73 45.84 -10.17 -31.16
N PRO A 74 46.18 -10.82 -32.28
CA PRO A 74 45.45 -10.66 -33.54
C PRO A 74 44.01 -11.15 -33.38
N TRP A 75 43.13 -10.76 -34.30
CA TRP A 75 41.74 -11.24 -34.32
C TRP A 75 41.65 -12.77 -34.21
N THR A 76 41.20 -13.24 -33.05
CA THR A 76 41.18 -14.66 -32.69
C THR A 76 39.76 -15.04 -32.23
N PRO A 77 39.20 -16.17 -32.69
CA PRO A 77 37.92 -16.66 -32.20
C PRO A 77 37.94 -16.89 -30.69
N LEU A 78 36.91 -16.41 -29.98
CA LEU A 78 36.80 -16.60 -28.53
C LEU A 78 36.86 -18.08 -28.14
N SER A 79 36.28 -18.98 -28.96
CA SER A 79 36.31 -20.43 -28.73
C SER A 79 37.70 -21.07 -28.80
N GLU A 80 38.69 -20.38 -29.36
CA GLU A 80 40.07 -20.88 -29.50
C GLU A 80 40.97 -20.39 -28.37
N LEU A 81 40.50 -19.46 -27.54
CA LEU A 81 41.27 -18.91 -26.43
C LEU A 81 41.04 -19.70 -25.13
N PRO A 82 42.08 -19.88 -24.30
CA PRO A 82 41.93 -20.50 -22.99
C PRO A 82 41.10 -19.58 -22.09
N MET A 83 39.97 -20.11 -21.60
CA MET A 83 39.10 -19.39 -20.68
C MET A 83 39.59 -19.53 -19.24
N VAL A 84 39.56 -18.42 -18.50
CA VAL A 84 39.86 -18.40 -17.06
C VAL A 84 38.72 -19.06 -16.28
N HIS A 85 37.48 -18.73 -16.63
CA HIS A 85 36.27 -19.21 -15.94
C HIS A 85 35.44 -20.15 -16.80
N THR A 86 34.45 -20.79 -16.18
CA THR A 86 33.48 -21.60 -16.90
C THR A 86 32.49 -20.69 -17.64
N HIS A 87 32.34 -20.92 -18.95
CA HIS A 87 31.35 -20.26 -19.79
C HIS A 87 30.43 -21.29 -20.41
N VAL A 88 29.18 -21.34 -19.95
CA VAL A 88 28.17 -22.24 -20.52
C VAL A 88 27.51 -21.59 -21.74
N PRO A 89 27.17 -22.34 -22.80
CA PRO A 89 26.44 -21.79 -23.94
C PRO A 89 25.14 -21.11 -23.50
N ALA A 90 24.93 -19.87 -23.94
CA ALA A 90 23.73 -19.11 -23.69
C ALA A 90 22.74 -19.28 -24.87
N ASP A 91 21.47 -19.53 -24.56
CA ASP A 91 20.40 -19.54 -25.56
C ASP A 91 19.79 -18.14 -25.68
N CYS A 92 20.11 -17.42 -26.76
CA CYS A 92 19.57 -16.10 -27.05
C CYS A 92 18.56 -16.11 -28.20
N GLY A 93 18.08 -17.29 -28.59
CA GLY A 93 17.13 -17.48 -29.67
C GLY A 93 17.78 -17.67 -31.04
N PRO A 94 16.98 -18.03 -32.06
CA PRO A 94 17.46 -18.52 -33.35
C PRO A 94 18.14 -17.46 -34.24
N ASN A 95 17.91 -16.17 -33.94
CA ASN A 95 18.43 -15.03 -34.71
C ASN A 95 19.52 -14.26 -33.98
N THR A 96 20.04 -14.83 -32.89
CA THR A 96 20.94 -14.12 -31.99
C THR A 96 22.13 -15.01 -31.63
N LEU A 97 23.31 -14.42 -31.61
CA LEU A 97 24.56 -15.04 -31.18
C LEU A 97 25.01 -14.26 -29.96
N CYS A 98 25.12 -14.94 -28.84
CA CYS A 98 25.48 -14.31 -27.59
C CYS A 98 26.41 -15.19 -26.77
N GLY A 99 27.12 -14.57 -25.85
CA GLY A 99 27.94 -15.30 -24.90
C GLY A 99 28.84 -14.40 -24.09
N SER A 100 29.70 -15.06 -23.35
CA SER A 100 30.72 -14.44 -22.52
C SER A 100 32.05 -15.17 -22.68
N ALA A 101 33.13 -14.45 -22.43
CA ALA A 101 34.49 -15.01 -22.34
C ALA A 101 35.26 -14.31 -21.22
N SER A 102 36.25 -14.99 -20.66
CA SER A 102 37.17 -14.43 -19.69
C SER A 102 38.59 -14.90 -20.00
N LEU A 103 39.48 -13.95 -20.21
CA LEU A 103 40.82 -14.19 -20.71
C LEU A 103 41.85 -13.72 -19.69
N HIS A 104 42.93 -14.47 -19.52
CA HIS A 104 44.06 -14.00 -18.72
C HIS A 104 44.86 -12.99 -19.53
N VAL A 105 44.93 -11.76 -19.04
CA VAL A 105 45.67 -10.66 -19.66
C VAL A 105 46.46 -9.95 -18.55
N PRO A 106 47.77 -10.25 -18.40
CA PRO A 106 48.58 -9.75 -17.29
C PRO A 106 48.74 -8.22 -17.24
N SER A 107 48.84 -7.59 -18.40
CA SER A 107 49.04 -6.14 -18.53
C SER A 107 47.76 -5.45 -18.98
N GLU A 108 47.50 -4.23 -18.50
CA GLU A 108 46.30 -3.45 -18.85
C GLU A 108 46.18 -3.30 -20.38
N PRO A 109 45.06 -3.74 -20.99
CA PRO A 109 44.82 -3.50 -22.41
C PRO A 109 44.62 -2.01 -22.68
N ARG A 110 45.28 -1.49 -23.72
CA ARG A 110 45.06 -0.13 -24.25
C ARG A 110 43.90 -0.11 -25.24
N GLU A 111 43.76 -1.18 -26.00
CA GLU A 111 42.71 -1.35 -27.00
C GLU A 111 42.13 -2.75 -26.88
N VAL A 112 40.80 -2.84 -26.93
CA VAL A 112 40.05 -4.10 -27.00
C VAL A 112 38.95 -3.89 -28.03
N ALA A 113 38.84 -4.82 -28.98
CA ALA A 113 37.77 -4.77 -29.97
C ALA A 113 37.16 -6.15 -30.18
N LEU A 114 35.84 -6.17 -30.36
CA LEU A 114 35.05 -7.34 -30.71
C LEU A 114 34.53 -7.23 -32.14
N ARG A 115 34.43 -8.38 -32.81
CA ARG A 115 33.76 -8.50 -34.10
C ARG A 115 33.08 -9.84 -34.25
N MET A 116 32.07 -9.89 -35.11
CA MET A 116 31.50 -11.14 -35.59
C MET A 116 32.03 -11.41 -36.99
N ARG A 117 32.63 -12.58 -37.20
CA ARG A 117 33.04 -13.03 -38.52
C ARG A 117 31.97 -13.94 -39.11
N TYR A 118 31.49 -13.62 -40.32
CA TYR A 118 30.38 -14.34 -40.98
C TYR A 118 30.82 -15.66 -41.64
N HIS A 119 32.09 -15.78 -42.05
CA HIS A 119 32.57 -16.91 -42.85
C HIS A 119 34.05 -17.25 -42.55
N ARG A 120 34.49 -18.47 -42.88
CA ARG A 120 35.82 -19.01 -42.49
C ARG A 120 37.03 -18.30 -43.12
N ASP A 121 36.84 -17.57 -44.20
CA ASP A 121 37.90 -16.90 -44.97
C ASP A 121 38.22 -15.48 -44.49
N GLY A 122 37.52 -14.97 -43.46
CA GLY A 122 37.86 -13.68 -42.84
C GLY A 122 37.53 -12.43 -43.66
N ALA A 123 37.00 -12.60 -44.88
CA ALA A 123 36.75 -11.50 -45.80
C ALA A 123 35.50 -10.66 -45.44
N LEU A 124 34.59 -11.20 -44.61
CA LEU A 124 33.36 -10.55 -44.16
C LEU A 124 33.28 -10.60 -42.63
N SER A 125 33.35 -9.43 -42.00
CA SER A 125 33.19 -9.26 -40.56
C SER A 125 32.36 -8.02 -40.24
N LEU A 126 31.59 -8.10 -39.16
CA LEU A 126 30.90 -6.98 -38.53
C LEU A 126 31.69 -6.57 -37.29
N GLY A 127 32.27 -5.37 -37.30
CA GLY A 127 32.91 -4.80 -36.11
C GLY A 127 31.86 -4.30 -35.11
N ALA A 128 32.17 -4.40 -33.83
CA ALA A 128 31.37 -3.79 -32.77
C ALA A 128 32.01 -2.49 -32.29
N GLU A 129 31.19 -1.53 -31.85
CA GLU A 129 31.64 -0.46 -30.98
C GLU A 129 31.78 -1.02 -29.56
N THR A 130 33.00 -1.43 -29.18
CA THR A 130 33.24 -2.11 -27.91
C THR A 130 33.36 -1.10 -26.76
N VAL A 131 32.52 -1.24 -25.74
CA VAL A 131 32.62 -0.45 -24.52
C VAL A 131 33.66 -1.11 -23.61
N PHE A 132 34.83 -0.50 -23.50
CA PHE A 132 35.94 -1.02 -22.71
C PHE A 132 36.15 -0.23 -21.43
N ASN A 133 36.18 -0.93 -20.29
CA ASN A 133 36.44 -0.37 -18.97
C ASN A 133 37.63 -1.07 -18.30
N THR A 134 38.41 -0.31 -17.54
CA THR A 134 39.47 -0.86 -16.67
C THR A 134 39.15 -0.61 -15.21
N VAL A 135 39.35 -1.64 -14.39
CA VAL A 135 39.16 -1.60 -12.94
C VAL A 135 40.53 -1.77 -12.30
N ALA A 136 41.02 -0.68 -11.70
CA ALA A 136 42.33 -0.63 -11.07
C ALA A 136 42.41 -1.53 -9.83
N ALA A 137 43.62 -1.74 -9.32
CA ALA A 137 43.86 -2.44 -8.06
C ALA A 137 43.22 -1.71 -6.86
N GLY A 138 42.75 -2.45 -5.86
CA GLY A 138 42.05 -1.85 -4.72
C GLY A 138 41.28 -2.83 -3.84
N PRO A 139 40.40 -2.32 -2.94
CA PRO A 139 39.63 -3.16 -2.03
C PRO A 139 38.75 -4.20 -2.74
N ALA A 140 38.66 -5.40 -2.17
CA ALA A 140 37.97 -6.53 -2.79
C ALA A 140 36.49 -6.27 -3.13
N HIS A 141 35.78 -5.46 -2.33
CA HIS A 141 34.35 -5.15 -2.54
C HIS A 141 34.08 -4.12 -3.66
N THR A 142 35.11 -3.47 -4.21
CA THR A 142 34.98 -2.47 -5.28
C THR A 142 35.79 -2.81 -6.53
N ASN A 143 36.87 -3.59 -6.38
CA ASN A 143 37.88 -3.77 -7.41
C ASN A 143 38.04 -5.23 -7.89
N ARG A 144 37.18 -6.14 -7.43
CA ARG A 144 37.08 -7.51 -7.93
C ARG A 144 35.78 -7.67 -8.72
N SER A 145 35.77 -8.56 -9.70
CA SER A 145 34.65 -8.84 -10.60
C SER A 145 33.53 -9.66 -9.96
N LEU A 146 33.78 -10.25 -8.78
CA LEU A 146 32.82 -11.08 -8.05
C LEU A 146 32.83 -10.74 -6.56
N ILE A 147 31.63 -10.49 -6.03
CA ILE A 147 31.34 -10.38 -4.60
C ILE A 147 30.61 -11.63 -4.14
N VAL A 148 30.99 -12.17 -2.98
CA VAL A 148 30.28 -13.29 -2.34
C VAL A 148 29.60 -12.80 -1.07
N TYR A 149 28.34 -13.17 -0.90
CA TYR A 149 27.54 -12.85 0.30
C TYR A 149 26.51 -13.94 0.57
N GLY A 150 26.03 -14.03 1.80
CA GLY A 150 24.99 -14.97 2.19
C GLY A 150 23.67 -14.28 2.49
N VAL A 151 22.58 -14.99 2.25
CA VAL A 151 21.24 -14.60 2.69
C VAL A 151 20.59 -15.74 3.45
N PHE A 152 19.72 -15.42 4.39
CA PHE A 152 18.99 -16.43 5.15
C PHE A 152 17.68 -16.82 4.47
N ASP A 153 17.21 -18.03 4.76
CA ASP A 153 15.83 -18.44 4.52
C ASP A 153 14.84 -17.72 5.46
N GLU A 154 13.54 -17.92 5.23
CA GLU A 154 12.46 -17.32 6.04
C GLU A 154 12.63 -17.59 7.53
N LEU A 155 13.09 -18.79 7.89
CA LEU A 155 13.21 -19.23 9.29
C LEU A 155 14.54 -18.81 9.95
N ASN A 156 15.42 -18.09 9.24
CA ASN A 156 16.77 -17.76 9.72
C ASN A 156 17.60 -18.98 10.15
N GLN A 157 17.40 -20.14 9.50
CA GLN A 157 18.04 -21.42 9.83
C GLN A 157 19.07 -21.87 8.80
N ARG A 158 18.98 -21.41 7.55
CA ARG A 158 19.88 -21.82 6.46
C ARG A 158 20.39 -20.60 5.71
N ILE A 159 21.65 -20.67 5.32
CA ILE A 159 22.27 -19.64 4.48
C ILE A 159 22.35 -20.14 3.04
N GLN A 160 21.90 -19.30 2.12
CA GLN A 160 22.20 -19.40 0.70
C GLN A 160 23.36 -18.46 0.40
N TRP A 161 24.53 -19.01 0.08
CA TRP A 161 25.67 -18.23 -0.38
C TRP A 161 25.53 -17.91 -1.85
N ARG A 162 25.78 -16.65 -2.23
CA ARG A 162 25.51 -16.07 -3.55
C ARG A 162 26.75 -15.39 -4.10
N GLY A 163 26.97 -15.54 -5.40
CA GLY A 163 27.88 -14.73 -6.19
C GLY A 163 27.16 -13.58 -6.89
N ARG A 164 27.72 -12.37 -6.80
CA ARG A 164 27.28 -11.18 -7.55
C ARG A 164 28.41 -10.68 -8.42
N HIS A 165 28.22 -10.76 -9.74
CA HIS A 165 29.15 -10.16 -10.69
C HIS A 165 29.08 -8.64 -10.58
N GLN A 166 30.25 -8.01 -10.40
CA GLN A 166 30.44 -6.58 -10.27
C GLN A 166 31.12 -6.05 -11.54
N LEU A 167 30.35 -5.96 -12.62
CA LEU A 167 30.84 -5.49 -13.92
C LEU A 167 30.39 -4.03 -14.14
N PRO A 168 31.27 -3.12 -14.60
CA PRO A 168 30.96 -1.69 -14.74
C PRO A 168 29.70 -1.38 -15.56
N THR A 169 29.48 -2.10 -16.66
CA THR A 169 28.43 -1.81 -17.64
C THR A 169 27.39 -2.93 -17.79
N LEU A 170 27.61 -4.07 -17.13
CA LEU A 170 26.74 -5.24 -17.25
C LEU A 170 26.11 -5.62 -15.91
N ARG A 171 24.78 -5.72 -15.90
CA ARG A 171 24.02 -6.18 -14.72
C ARG A 171 24.38 -7.63 -14.38
N ASN A 172 24.45 -7.94 -13.09
CA ASN A 172 24.75 -9.28 -12.57
C ASN A 172 23.94 -10.41 -13.22
N GLN A 173 22.62 -10.23 -13.32
CA GLN A 173 21.71 -11.21 -13.94
C GLN A 173 22.06 -11.46 -15.42
N ARG A 174 22.46 -10.40 -16.15
CA ARG A 174 22.80 -10.49 -17.56
C ARG A 174 24.12 -11.22 -17.77
N ALA A 175 25.12 -11.01 -16.91
CA ALA A 175 26.38 -11.75 -16.95
C ALA A 175 26.16 -13.27 -16.82
N GLY A 176 25.31 -13.68 -15.87
CA GLY A 176 24.92 -15.08 -15.70
C GLY A 176 24.11 -15.63 -16.88
N ALA A 177 23.18 -14.84 -17.43
CA ALA A 177 22.39 -15.22 -18.61
C ALA A 177 23.26 -15.42 -19.87
N LEU A 178 24.34 -14.65 -20.01
CA LEU A 178 25.34 -14.79 -21.08
C LEU A 178 26.35 -15.92 -20.83
N GLY A 179 26.14 -16.73 -19.79
CA GLY A 179 26.86 -17.99 -19.60
C GLY A 179 28.02 -17.96 -18.60
N LEU A 180 28.37 -16.81 -18.02
CA LEU A 180 29.46 -16.74 -17.04
C LEU A 180 29.10 -17.53 -15.78
N ARG A 181 30.00 -18.41 -15.34
CA ARG A 181 29.93 -19.19 -14.09
C ARG A 181 31.23 -19.01 -13.32
N ARG A 182 31.15 -18.96 -12.00
CA ARG A 182 32.29 -18.74 -11.11
C ARG A 182 32.32 -19.82 -10.04
N ASP A 183 33.49 -20.42 -9.85
CA ASP A 183 33.69 -21.40 -8.79
C ASP A 183 33.86 -20.68 -7.45
N ILE A 184 32.98 -20.99 -6.51
CA ILE A 184 32.93 -20.41 -5.17
C ILE A 184 33.00 -21.56 -4.17
N THR A 185 33.94 -21.47 -3.24
CA THR A 185 34.05 -22.37 -2.08
C THR A 185 33.89 -21.58 -0.80
N ILE A 186 33.01 -22.03 0.09
CA ILE A 186 32.76 -21.42 1.41
C ILE A 186 33.25 -22.37 2.50
N THR A 187 34.15 -21.87 3.35
CA THR A 187 34.75 -22.59 4.47
C THR A 187 34.72 -21.73 5.74
N GLU A 188 35.11 -22.34 6.88
CA GLU A 188 35.34 -21.65 8.15
C GLU A 188 34.18 -20.73 8.60
N GLN A 189 32.94 -21.20 8.41
CA GLN A 189 31.74 -20.44 8.79
C GLN A 189 31.68 -20.22 10.31
N ARG A 190 31.56 -18.96 10.73
CA ARG A 190 31.48 -18.54 12.14
C ARG A 190 30.34 -17.55 12.37
N SER A 191 29.75 -17.58 13.57
CA SER A 191 28.65 -16.69 13.96
C SER A 191 29.03 -15.73 15.09
N GLY A 192 28.41 -14.56 15.09
CA GLY A 192 28.59 -13.58 16.16
C GLY A 192 27.65 -12.38 16.07
N THR A 193 27.88 -11.41 16.95
CA THR A 193 27.01 -10.23 17.13
C THR A 193 27.55 -8.94 16.53
N ARG A 194 28.81 -8.94 16.08
CA ARG A 194 29.44 -7.73 15.52
C ARG A 194 29.00 -7.51 14.08
N GLU A 195 28.52 -6.31 13.76
CA GLU A 195 28.29 -5.89 12.38
C GLU A 195 29.64 -5.76 11.63
N LEU A 196 29.69 -6.38 10.45
CA LEU A 196 30.87 -6.46 9.57
C LEU A 196 30.65 -5.69 8.26
N ALA A 197 29.39 -5.39 7.92
CA ALA A 197 29.03 -4.51 6.82
C ALA A 197 29.24 -3.03 7.20
N SER A 198 29.33 -2.18 6.18
CA SER A 198 29.31 -0.72 6.34
C SER A 198 28.59 -0.07 5.16
N PRO A 199 28.22 1.22 5.23
CA PRO A 199 27.62 1.91 4.08
C PRO A 199 28.47 1.88 2.81
N LEU A 200 29.80 1.80 2.93
CA LEU A 200 30.73 1.69 1.79
C LEU A 200 30.94 0.24 1.32
N ASN A 201 30.66 -0.73 2.18
CA ASN A 201 30.74 -2.16 1.88
C ASN A 201 29.54 -2.90 2.49
N PRO A 202 28.34 -2.76 1.90
CA PRO A 202 27.11 -3.30 2.47
C PRO A 202 27.07 -4.84 2.46
N TYR A 203 27.90 -5.46 1.61
CA TYR A 203 28.05 -6.92 1.55
C TYR A 203 29.11 -7.45 2.53
N GLY A 204 29.84 -6.59 3.25
CA GLY A 204 30.95 -6.97 4.13
C GLY A 204 32.04 -7.82 3.46
N TYR A 205 32.09 -7.84 2.12
CA TYR A 205 33.00 -8.68 1.37
C TYR A 205 34.42 -8.13 1.45
N GLY A 206 35.40 -8.98 1.70
CA GLY A 206 36.75 -8.50 1.99
C GLY A 206 37.05 -8.24 3.47
N VAL A 207 36.07 -8.41 4.37
CA VAL A 207 36.23 -8.19 5.81
C VAL A 207 36.41 -9.54 6.51
N ASP A 208 37.57 -9.73 7.16
CA ASP A 208 37.89 -11.00 7.82
C ASP A 208 36.93 -11.34 8.97
N CYS A 209 36.64 -12.63 9.10
CA CYS A 209 35.91 -13.18 10.23
C CYS A 209 36.64 -12.94 11.55
N PRO A 210 36.02 -12.28 12.54
CA PRO A 210 36.64 -12.12 13.85
C PRO A 210 36.91 -13.47 14.52
N GLU A 211 38.09 -13.63 15.13
CA GLU A 211 38.41 -14.86 15.88
C GLU A 211 37.48 -15.10 17.08
N THR A 212 36.84 -14.04 17.57
CA THR A 212 35.85 -14.10 18.67
C THR A 212 34.52 -14.72 18.26
N PHE A 213 34.26 -14.90 16.96
CA PHE A 213 33.05 -15.56 16.47
C PHE A 213 33.13 -17.07 16.69
N ALA A 214 32.01 -17.68 17.05
CA ALA A 214 31.91 -19.10 17.31
C ALA A 214 31.87 -19.89 16.00
N ALA A 215 32.64 -20.98 15.92
CA ALA A 215 32.62 -21.85 14.76
C ALA A 215 31.27 -22.58 14.65
N THR A 216 30.66 -22.53 13.48
CA THR A 216 29.35 -23.16 13.23
C THR A 216 29.46 -24.68 12.99
N GLY A 217 30.63 -25.17 12.57
CA GLY A 217 30.83 -26.58 12.23
C GLY A 217 30.14 -27.04 10.94
N LEU A 218 29.55 -26.11 10.17
CA LEU A 218 28.95 -26.43 8.88
C LEU A 218 30.01 -26.95 7.89
N PRO A 219 29.64 -27.93 7.04
CA PRO A 219 30.56 -28.47 6.05
C PRO A 219 30.92 -27.41 4.99
N GLU A 220 32.03 -27.65 4.31
CA GLU A 220 32.42 -26.91 3.13
C GLU A 220 31.30 -26.94 2.08
N LEU A 221 31.03 -25.77 1.50
CA LEU A 221 30.09 -25.60 0.40
C LEU A 221 30.85 -25.19 -0.85
N TRP A 222 30.76 -25.99 -1.90
CA TRP A 222 31.25 -25.63 -3.23
C TRP A 222 30.08 -25.41 -4.19
N THR A 223 30.18 -24.43 -5.07
CA THR A 223 29.23 -24.22 -6.16
C THR A 223 29.89 -23.54 -7.35
N ASN A 224 29.46 -23.89 -8.56
CA ASN A 224 29.70 -23.13 -9.77
C ASN A 224 28.42 -22.44 -10.30
N GLU A 225 27.30 -22.65 -9.61
CA GLU A 225 26.05 -21.94 -9.81
C GLU A 225 26.07 -20.60 -9.07
N ARG A 226 25.14 -19.71 -9.43
CA ARG A 226 25.05 -18.36 -8.85
C ARG A 226 24.82 -18.39 -7.34
N ALA A 227 24.05 -19.34 -6.84
CA ALA A 227 23.80 -19.47 -5.42
C ALA A 227 23.57 -20.92 -5.01
N ARG A 228 23.90 -21.24 -3.75
CA ARG A 228 23.66 -22.56 -3.19
C ARG A 228 23.43 -22.49 -1.69
N PHE A 229 22.45 -23.25 -1.20
CA PHE A 229 22.22 -23.43 0.23
C PHE A 229 23.21 -24.42 0.84
N ASN A 230 23.60 -24.15 2.09
CA ASN A 230 24.15 -25.19 2.95
C ASN A 230 23.16 -26.36 3.04
N ALA A 231 23.67 -27.59 2.89
CA ALA A 231 22.84 -28.79 2.98
C ALA A 231 22.23 -28.97 4.37
N GLU A 232 22.96 -28.55 5.40
CA GLU A 232 22.57 -28.61 6.81
C GLU A 232 22.09 -27.25 7.29
N ALA A 233 21.17 -27.25 8.25
CA ALA A 233 20.78 -26.03 8.96
C ALA A 233 21.91 -25.60 9.90
N LEU A 234 22.03 -24.30 10.13
CA LEU A 234 22.92 -23.76 11.15
C LEU A 234 22.55 -24.37 12.51
N PRO A 235 23.53 -24.83 13.31
CA PRO A 235 23.28 -25.28 14.68
C PRO A 235 23.13 -24.08 15.63
N LEU A 236 22.36 -23.09 15.19
CA LEU A 236 22.00 -21.89 15.92
C LEU A 236 20.49 -21.80 15.89
N SER A 237 19.89 -21.39 17.00
CA SER A 237 18.50 -20.99 16.93
C SER A 237 18.39 -19.73 16.04
N ALA A 238 17.21 -19.53 15.45
CA ALA A 238 16.88 -18.26 14.80
C ALA A 238 17.13 -17.08 15.77
N ALA A 239 17.03 -17.34 17.07
CA ALA A 239 17.25 -16.38 18.14
C ALA A 239 18.71 -16.10 18.54
N ASP A 240 19.70 -16.80 18.02
CA ASP A 240 21.12 -16.56 18.35
C ASP A 240 21.76 -15.54 17.39
N ASP A 241 23.09 -15.43 17.41
CA ASP A 241 23.95 -14.54 16.61
C ASP A 241 23.32 -13.97 15.31
N PRO A 242 23.25 -12.62 15.15
CA PRO A 242 22.66 -11.94 13.99
C PRO A 242 23.44 -12.12 12.68
N VAL A 243 24.75 -12.36 12.78
CA VAL A 243 25.68 -12.34 11.65
C VAL A 243 26.41 -13.68 11.58
N VAL A 244 26.51 -14.21 10.37
CA VAL A 244 27.42 -15.33 10.04
C VAL A 244 28.42 -14.83 9.01
N CYS A 245 29.69 -15.07 9.26
CA CYS A 245 30.76 -14.81 8.31
C CYS A 245 31.41 -16.13 7.89
N ALA A 246 32.08 -16.14 6.75
CA ALA A 246 32.78 -17.29 6.23
C ALA A 246 33.98 -16.87 5.38
N THR A 247 34.91 -17.78 5.15
CA THR A 247 35.94 -17.61 4.14
C THR A 247 35.37 -18.04 2.79
N ALA A 248 35.23 -17.08 1.87
CA ALA A 248 34.91 -17.32 0.48
C ALA A 248 36.19 -17.40 -0.35
N THR A 249 36.37 -18.51 -1.06
CA THR A 249 37.47 -18.71 -2.01
C THR A 249 36.91 -18.71 -3.42
N VAL A 250 37.47 -17.87 -4.28
CA VAL A 250 37.10 -17.71 -5.68
C VAL A 250 38.31 -17.97 -6.55
N THR A 251 38.10 -18.56 -7.73
CA THR A 251 39.17 -18.76 -8.72
C THR A 251 39.18 -17.60 -9.70
N ASP A 252 40.37 -17.11 -10.03
CA ASP A 252 40.65 -16.11 -11.07
C ASP A 252 41.92 -16.50 -11.86
N ALA A 253 42.42 -15.63 -12.74
CA ALA A 253 43.55 -15.97 -13.59
C ALA A 253 44.90 -16.03 -12.86
N THR A 254 44.99 -15.43 -11.66
CA THR A 254 46.18 -15.44 -10.80
C THR A 254 46.21 -16.64 -9.85
N GLY A 255 45.11 -17.40 -9.76
CA GLY A 255 44.97 -18.59 -8.94
C GLY A 255 43.69 -18.55 -8.11
N THR A 256 43.83 -18.71 -6.80
CA THR A 256 42.70 -18.64 -5.85
C THR A 256 42.83 -17.43 -4.95
N PHE A 257 41.76 -16.66 -4.83
CA PHE A 257 41.63 -15.55 -3.91
C PHE A 257 40.67 -15.94 -2.78
N SER A 258 41.12 -15.84 -1.52
CA SER A 258 40.31 -16.14 -0.35
C SER A 258 40.09 -14.87 0.48
N THR A 259 38.85 -14.61 0.85
CA THR A 259 38.50 -13.46 1.68
C THR A 259 37.21 -13.67 2.47
N GLY A 260 36.88 -12.76 3.38
CA GLY A 260 35.65 -12.84 4.16
C GLY A 260 34.39 -12.53 3.33
N ALA A 261 33.34 -13.31 3.56
CA ALA A 261 31.97 -13.06 3.11
C ALA A 261 31.02 -13.13 4.31
N ILE A 262 29.92 -12.39 4.27
CA ILE A 262 28.97 -12.32 5.39
C ILE A 262 27.54 -12.60 4.97
N ALA A 263 26.74 -13.04 5.93
CA ALA A 263 25.30 -13.22 5.88
C ALA A 263 24.69 -12.55 7.12
N ARG A 264 23.60 -11.82 6.92
CA ARG A 264 22.83 -11.17 8.00
C ARG A 264 21.44 -11.78 8.04
N LYS A 265 20.98 -12.13 9.24
CA LYS A 265 19.62 -12.68 9.45
C LYS A 265 18.56 -11.71 8.93
N ASN A 266 17.47 -12.26 8.42
CA ASN A 266 16.30 -11.50 8.02
C ASN A 266 15.57 -10.94 9.25
N PRO A 267 14.90 -9.79 9.14
CA PRO A 267 13.99 -9.29 10.17
C PRO A 267 12.96 -10.35 10.58
N GLU A 268 12.77 -10.54 11.87
CA GLU A 268 11.71 -11.42 12.39
C GLU A 268 10.46 -10.60 12.64
N VAL A 269 9.41 -10.90 11.86
CA VAL A 269 8.19 -10.10 11.81
C VAL A 269 6.99 -10.95 12.20
N ARG A 270 6.07 -10.36 12.96
CA ARG A 270 4.77 -10.93 13.33
C ARG A 270 3.67 -9.89 13.20
N ALA A 271 2.42 -10.33 13.23
CA ALA A 271 1.30 -9.41 13.46
C ALA A 271 1.53 -8.64 14.79
N ALA A 272 1.44 -7.31 14.73
CA ALA A 272 1.47 -6.47 15.93
C ALA A 272 0.21 -6.68 16.77
N PHE A 273 -0.94 -6.79 16.07
CA PHE A 273 -2.24 -7.05 16.65
C PHE A 273 -3.09 -7.84 15.65
N PRO A 274 -3.79 -8.91 16.04
CA PRO A 274 -4.50 -9.77 15.09
C PRO A 274 -5.78 -9.13 14.54
N SER A 275 -6.70 -8.75 15.42
CA SER A 275 -7.94 -8.04 15.09
C SER A 275 -8.38 -7.20 16.28
N LEU A 276 -8.88 -6.01 15.99
CA LEU A 276 -9.47 -5.09 16.97
C LEU A 276 -10.98 -5.31 17.02
N ARG A 277 -11.56 -5.44 18.21
CA ARG A 277 -13.01 -5.66 18.31
C ARG A 277 -13.76 -4.35 18.18
N SER A 278 -14.80 -4.35 17.34
CA SER A 278 -15.72 -3.24 17.16
C SER A 278 -17.05 -3.59 17.84
N PRO A 279 -17.34 -3.03 19.03
CA PRO A 279 -18.55 -3.37 19.77
C PRO A 279 -19.68 -2.41 19.38
N ALA A 280 -20.01 -2.32 18.10
CA ALA A 280 -21.17 -1.55 17.65
C ALA A 280 -22.43 -2.42 17.74
N HIS A 281 -23.45 -1.98 18.47
CA HIS A 281 -24.72 -2.71 18.62
C HIS A 281 -25.91 -1.86 18.17
N ASP A 282 -27.03 -2.52 17.88
CA ASP A 282 -28.27 -1.82 17.55
C ASP A 282 -28.75 -1.00 18.76
N ALA A 283 -29.15 0.25 18.49
CA ALA A 283 -29.73 1.15 19.47
C ALA A 283 -31.24 1.24 19.31
N THR A 284 -31.95 1.41 20.43
CA THR A 284 -33.41 1.60 20.44
C THR A 284 -33.76 3.03 20.04
N PRO A 285 -34.56 3.24 18.96
CA PRO A 285 -35.06 4.57 18.62
C PRO A 285 -36.20 4.96 19.58
N LEU A 286 -36.04 6.10 20.26
CA LEU A 286 -37.07 6.73 21.09
C LEU A 286 -37.80 7.76 20.25
N GLN A 287 -39.00 7.41 19.78
CA GLN A 287 -39.72 8.17 18.77
C GLN A 287 -40.58 9.29 19.39
N PHE A 288 -40.49 10.49 18.82
CA PHE A 288 -41.29 11.65 19.19
C PHE A 288 -41.83 12.35 17.94
N PHE A 289 -43.09 12.76 18.00
CA PHE A 289 -43.69 13.66 17.00
C PHE A 289 -44.12 14.95 17.69
N LEU A 290 -43.40 16.04 17.45
CA LEU A 290 -43.68 17.36 18.01
C LEU A 290 -44.47 18.16 16.97
N GLY A 291 -45.68 18.56 17.30
CA GLY A 291 -46.51 19.36 16.40
C GLY A 291 -47.71 19.97 17.12
N PRO A 292 -48.48 20.83 16.43
CA PRO A 292 -49.69 21.38 17.01
C PRO A 292 -50.74 20.29 17.24
N CYS A 293 -51.37 20.29 18.41
CA CYS A 293 -52.48 19.44 18.80
C CYS A 293 -53.85 20.03 18.48
N ASP A 294 -53.99 21.36 18.52
CA ASP A 294 -55.27 22.06 18.33
C ASP A 294 -55.55 22.40 16.86
N ARG A 295 -54.57 22.19 15.98
CA ARG A 295 -54.68 22.44 14.54
C ARG A 295 -53.76 21.52 13.74
N THR A 296 -54.08 21.33 12.47
CA THR A 296 -53.23 20.61 11.52
C THR A 296 -52.55 21.61 10.59
N ILE A 297 -51.22 21.53 10.46
CA ILE A 297 -50.45 22.35 9.50
C ILE A 297 -50.69 21.83 8.07
N SER A 298 -50.36 20.56 7.83
CA SER A 298 -50.69 19.79 6.62
C SER A 298 -50.76 18.32 7.00
N ALA A 299 -51.86 17.67 6.62
CA ALA A 299 -52.06 16.24 6.89
C ALA A 299 -51.11 15.38 6.03
N GLU A 300 -50.86 15.81 4.80
CA GLU A 300 -49.96 15.15 3.86
C GLU A 300 -48.51 15.21 4.35
N HIS A 301 -48.07 16.36 4.87
CA HIS A 301 -46.72 16.53 5.40
C HIS A 301 -46.51 15.76 6.71
N GLU A 302 -47.50 15.80 7.62
CA GLU A 302 -47.44 14.99 8.84
C GLU A 302 -47.36 13.49 8.51
N ALA A 303 -48.21 13.02 7.58
CA ALA A 303 -48.17 11.64 7.13
C ALA A 303 -46.80 11.27 6.55
N MET A 304 -46.18 12.18 5.79
CA MET A 304 -44.82 12.00 5.27
C MET A 304 -43.80 11.89 6.40
N GLN A 305 -43.73 12.84 7.34
CA GLN A 305 -42.73 12.81 8.42
C GLN A 305 -42.85 11.53 9.27
N ARG A 306 -44.06 11.11 9.61
CA ARG A 306 -44.30 9.86 10.33
C ARG A 306 -43.85 8.64 9.52
N GLN A 307 -44.09 8.65 8.20
CA GLN A 307 -43.63 7.59 7.30
C GLN A 307 -42.09 7.55 7.24
N ARG A 308 -41.41 8.69 7.09
CA ARG A 308 -39.94 8.75 6.95
C ARG A 308 -39.20 8.31 8.20
N LEU A 309 -39.74 8.66 9.37
CA LEU A 309 -39.14 8.26 10.65
C LEU A 309 -39.68 6.93 11.18
N LEU A 310 -40.55 6.25 10.42
CA LEU A 310 -41.25 5.03 10.82
C LEU A 310 -41.91 5.17 12.21
N ILE A 311 -42.48 6.34 12.49
CA ILE A 311 -43.15 6.64 13.77
C ILE A 311 -44.42 5.80 13.86
N GLY A 312 -44.53 5.01 14.93
CA GLY A 312 -45.67 4.14 15.18
C GLY A 312 -47.00 4.90 15.25
N PRO A 313 -48.12 4.28 14.85
CA PRO A 313 -49.45 4.90 14.92
C PRO A 313 -49.91 5.17 16.36
N ASP A 314 -49.26 4.54 17.34
CA ASP A 314 -49.49 4.67 18.78
C ASP A 314 -48.63 5.75 19.45
N VAL A 315 -47.66 6.35 18.73
CA VAL A 315 -46.85 7.46 19.26
C VAL A 315 -47.66 8.76 19.21
N PRO A 316 -48.02 9.34 20.38
CA PRO A 316 -48.84 10.54 20.45
C PRO A 316 -48.08 11.78 19.96
N THR A 317 -48.83 12.78 19.52
CA THR A 317 -48.28 14.12 19.24
C THR A 317 -47.98 14.83 20.54
N THR A 318 -46.73 15.27 20.72
CA THR A 318 -46.33 16.21 21.76
C THR A 318 -46.72 17.61 21.32
N CYS A 319 -47.69 18.19 22.02
CA CYS A 319 -48.28 19.49 21.69
C CYS A 319 -47.25 20.63 21.77
N THR A 320 -47.10 21.40 20.70
CA THR A 320 -46.19 22.55 20.62
C THR A 320 -46.90 23.88 20.90
N GLU A 321 -48.20 23.85 21.20
CA GLU A 321 -48.96 25.02 21.65
C GLU A 321 -48.34 25.62 22.91
N GLY A 322 -48.04 26.92 22.85
CA GLY A 322 -47.46 27.61 23.99
C GLY A 322 -45.98 27.30 24.20
N TRP A 323 -45.24 26.90 23.16
CA TRP A 323 -43.78 26.77 23.21
C TRP A 323 -43.06 28.02 23.76
N ARG A 324 -43.66 29.20 23.59
CA ARG A 324 -43.17 30.49 24.16
C ARG A 324 -43.44 30.65 25.67
N GLN A 325 -44.21 29.77 26.29
CA GLN A 325 -44.52 29.86 27.72
C GLN A 325 -43.30 29.43 28.55
N PRO A 326 -43.03 30.12 29.69
CA PRO A 326 -42.05 29.65 30.64
C PRO A 326 -42.41 28.24 31.11
N GLY A 327 -41.50 27.28 30.99
CA GLY A 327 -41.75 25.88 31.37
C GLY A 327 -41.81 24.88 30.21
N PHE A 328 -41.92 25.32 28.95
CA PHE A 328 -42.04 24.39 27.81
C PHE A 328 -40.77 23.55 27.62
N VAL A 329 -39.60 24.21 27.61
CA VAL A 329 -38.30 23.53 27.50
C VAL A 329 -38.12 22.55 28.64
N GLU A 330 -38.46 22.95 29.88
CA GLU A 330 -38.37 22.06 31.05
C GLU A 330 -39.29 20.84 30.93
N GLN A 331 -40.50 21.02 30.37
CA GLN A 331 -41.42 19.90 30.11
C GLN A 331 -40.88 18.95 29.04
N LEU A 332 -40.28 19.47 27.96
CA LEU A 332 -39.62 18.64 26.94
C LEU A 332 -38.44 17.87 27.53
N VAL A 333 -37.60 18.52 28.35
CA VAL A 333 -36.48 17.88 29.04
C VAL A 333 -36.96 16.73 29.93
N VAL A 334 -38.04 16.94 30.70
CA VAL A 334 -38.64 15.88 31.52
C VAL A 334 -39.14 14.74 30.64
N THR A 335 -39.85 15.06 29.56
CA THR A 335 -40.40 14.06 28.62
C THR A 335 -39.29 13.19 28.01
N PHE A 336 -38.21 13.81 27.51
CA PHE A 336 -37.08 13.06 26.94
C PHE A 336 -36.35 12.23 28.01
N ARG A 337 -36.13 12.78 29.20
CA ARG A 337 -35.48 12.04 30.30
C ARG A 337 -36.31 10.85 30.76
N ASP A 338 -37.62 11.02 30.94
CA ASP A 338 -38.50 9.94 31.39
C ASP A 338 -38.51 8.79 30.37
N ALA A 339 -38.57 9.09 29.07
CA ALA A 339 -38.47 8.07 28.02
C ALA A 339 -37.13 7.34 28.04
N VAL A 340 -36.02 8.06 28.22
CA VAL A 340 -34.68 7.46 28.35
C VAL A 340 -34.61 6.56 29.59
N GLU A 341 -35.12 7.00 30.75
CA GLU A 341 -35.08 6.21 31.99
C GLU A 341 -35.99 4.97 31.95
N ASP A 342 -37.14 5.06 31.28
CA ASP A 342 -38.06 3.94 31.10
C ASP A 342 -37.45 2.87 30.17
N GLU A 343 -36.89 3.29 29.04
CA GLU A 343 -36.26 2.37 28.08
C GLU A 343 -34.94 1.79 28.60
N ARG A 344 -34.18 2.53 29.43
CA ARG A 344 -32.88 2.05 29.95
C ARG A 344 -32.93 0.67 30.60
N ARG A 345 -34.10 0.26 31.11
CA ARG A 345 -34.31 -1.07 31.72
C ARG A 345 -34.23 -2.24 30.72
N THR A 346 -34.38 -1.99 29.42
CA THR A 346 -34.28 -3.00 28.36
C THR A 346 -32.84 -3.38 28.05
N GLY A 347 -31.88 -2.50 28.37
CA GLY A 347 -30.44 -2.78 28.32
C GLY A 347 -29.73 -2.31 27.04
N ASN A 348 -30.44 -1.70 26.09
CA ASN A 348 -29.86 -1.17 24.86
C ASN A 348 -29.52 0.32 25.00
N ASP A 349 -28.53 0.76 24.22
CA ASP A 349 -28.35 2.19 23.96
C ASP A 349 -29.54 2.76 23.18
N MET A 350 -29.70 4.08 23.25
CA MET A 350 -30.88 4.78 22.74
C MET A 350 -30.47 5.93 21.83
N VAL A 351 -31.34 6.24 20.86
CA VAL A 351 -31.26 7.45 20.02
C VAL A 351 -32.62 8.13 20.04
N LEU A 352 -32.67 9.43 20.34
CA LEU A 352 -33.91 10.20 20.22
C LEU A 352 -34.21 10.40 18.73
N VAL A 353 -35.41 10.03 18.27
CA VAL A 353 -35.85 10.20 16.88
C VAL A 353 -37.04 11.15 16.88
N ILE A 354 -36.81 12.40 16.44
CA ILE A 354 -37.74 13.52 16.63
C ILE A 354 -38.23 14.02 15.28
N ALA A 355 -39.52 13.87 14.99
CA ALA A 355 -40.18 14.64 13.93
C ALA A 355 -40.63 15.98 14.50
N LEU A 356 -40.16 17.08 13.92
CA LEU A 356 -40.54 18.43 14.28
C LEU A 356 -41.46 19.01 13.20
N ASN A 357 -42.78 18.97 13.45
CA ASN A 357 -43.83 19.50 12.59
C ASN A 357 -44.16 20.95 12.98
N GLN A 358 -43.55 21.93 12.30
CA GLN A 358 -43.63 23.34 12.70
C GLN A 358 -43.97 24.30 11.56
N ASP A 359 -44.56 25.43 11.91
CA ASP A 359 -44.85 26.56 11.01
C ASP A 359 -44.61 27.93 11.65
N GLU A 360 -44.13 27.98 12.90
CA GLU A 360 -43.74 29.20 13.61
C GLU A 360 -42.23 29.21 13.87
N ILE A 361 -41.58 30.35 13.67
CA ILE A 361 -40.14 30.52 13.92
C ILE A 361 -39.86 30.43 15.43
N GLY A 362 -38.82 29.67 15.80
CA GLY A 362 -38.23 29.59 17.14
C GLY A 362 -38.50 28.29 17.91
N LEU A 363 -39.34 27.38 17.39
CA LEU A 363 -39.53 26.08 18.04
C LEU A 363 -38.27 25.18 17.90
N SER A 364 -37.52 25.24 16.79
CA SER A 364 -36.22 24.56 16.67
C SER A 364 -35.25 24.95 17.79
N GLU A 365 -35.17 26.25 18.12
CA GLU A 365 -34.32 26.77 19.19
C GLU A 365 -34.73 26.19 20.56
N ALA A 366 -36.03 26.10 20.84
CA ALA A 366 -36.53 25.49 22.08
C ALA A 366 -36.22 23.98 22.16
N VAL A 367 -36.24 23.26 21.03
CA VAL A 367 -35.86 21.85 20.96
C VAL A 367 -34.35 21.70 21.15
N GLU A 368 -33.53 22.56 20.55
CA GLU A 368 -32.07 22.60 20.81
C GLU A 368 -31.77 22.82 22.30
N GLU A 369 -32.41 23.80 22.95
CA GLU A 369 -32.24 24.05 24.39
C GLU A 369 -32.63 22.85 25.26
N ALA A 370 -33.65 22.10 24.85
CA ALA A 370 -34.05 20.87 25.53
C ALA A 370 -33.01 19.75 25.32
N LEU A 371 -32.55 19.53 24.08
CA LEU A 371 -31.54 18.54 23.75
C LEU A 371 -30.20 18.83 24.46
N LEU A 372 -29.80 20.10 24.56
CA LEU A 372 -28.56 20.51 25.24
C LEU A 372 -28.53 20.05 26.70
N GLN A 373 -29.69 20.01 27.35
CA GLN A 373 -29.82 19.57 28.74
C GLN A 373 -29.90 18.05 28.91
N VAL A 374 -30.07 17.29 27.83
CA VAL A 374 -30.29 15.84 27.86
C VAL A 374 -29.15 15.08 27.18
N ALA A 375 -28.88 15.32 25.90
CA ALA A 375 -28.02 14.48 25.09
C ALA A 375 -26.52 14.54 25.47
N PRO A 376 -25.87 15.72 25.64
CA PRO A 376 -24.43 15.77 25.94
C PRO A 376 -24.05 15.06 27.25
N GLY A 377 -24.86 15.23 28.30
CA GLY A 377 -24.61 14.60 29.59
C GLY A 377 -24.84 13.08 29.62
N GLU A 378 -25.77 12.59 28.81
CA GLU A 378 -26.04 11.15 28.70
C GLU A 378 -25.04 10.44 27.79
N ARG A 379 -24.54 11.08 26.73
CA ARG A 379 -23.55 10.50 25.80
C ARG A 379 -22.33 9.96 26.54
N LEU A 380 -21.85 10.63 27.58
CA LEU A 380 -20.63 10.22 28.28
C LEU A 380 -20.83 9.10 29.31
N ARG A 381 -22.06 8.61 29.48
CA ARG A 381 -22.35 7.49 30.38
C ARG A 381 -21.93 6.16 29.75
N GLY A 382 -21.76 5.14 30.60
CA GLY A 382 -21.66 3.77 30.11
C GLY A 382 -23.01 3.26 29.59
N SER A 383 -22.98 2.38 28.60
CA SER A 383 -24.17 1.71 28.06
C SER A 383 -24.92 0.94 29.16
N PRO A 384 -26.28 0.92 29.19
CA PRO A 384 -27.20 1.60 28.26
C PRO A 384 -27.28 3.12 28.47
N ARG A 385 -27.06 3.89 27.40
CA ARG A 385 -27.04 5.37 27.39
C ARG A 385 -27.86 5.96 26.26
N LEU A 386 -28.15 7.25 26.32
CA LEU A 386 -28.58 8.02 25.14
C LEU A 386 -27.35 8.45 24.35
N ALA A 387 -27.14 7.87 23.17
CA ALA A 387 -25.97 8.14 22.34
C ALA A 387 -26.08 9.46 21.57
N GLY A 388 -27.29 9.86 21.18
CA GLY A 388 -27.52 11.10 20.44
C GLY A 388 -28.98 11.27 20.01
N ALA A 389 -29.22 12.27 19.16
CA ALA A 389 -30.53 12.58 18.61
C ALA A 389 -30.50 12.69 17.08
N PHE A 390 -31.57 12.23 16.44
CA PHE A 390 -31.87 12.43 15.03
C PHE A 390 -33.16 13.24 14.92
N VAL A 391 -33.10 14.40 14.25
CA VAL A 391 -34.21 15.34 14.14
C VAL A 391 -34.59 15.51 12.67
N LEU A 392 -35.86 15.28 12.33
CA LEU A 392 -36.46 15.65 11.04
C LEU A 392 -37.37 16.87 11.23
N ASP A 393 -36.86 18.03 10.89
CA ASP A 393 -37.50 19.33 10.90
C ASP A 393 -38.34 19.57 9.63
N SER A 394 -39.45 20.27 9.78
CA SER A 394 -40.29 20.72 8.66
C SER A 394 -39.63 21.85 7.87
N THR A 395 -38.75 22.60 8.52
CA THR A 395 -38.07 23.74 7.93
C THR A 395 -36.58 23.44 7.83
N ALA A 396 -35.93 23.99 6.81
CA ALA A 396 -34.48 23.95 6.75
C ALA A 396 -33.93 24.75 7.95
N HIS A 397 -33.13 24.10 8.79
CA HIS A 397 -32.55 24.68 10.00
C HIS A 397 -31.13 24.17 10.21
N GLY A 398 -30.22 25.06 10.64
CA GLY A 398 -28.86 24.70 11.02
C GLY A 398 -28.70 24.82 12.52
N LEU A 399 -28.02 23.85 13.15
CA LEU A 399 -27.75 23.86 14.59
C LEU A 399 -27.11 25.19 15.01
N SER A 400 -27.70 25.83 16.03
CA SER A 400 -27.23 27.11 16.57
C SER A 400 -26.31 26.94 17.79
N LEU A 401 -26.44 25.82 18.50
CA LEU A 401 -25.64 25.48 19.68
C LEU A 401 -24.52 24.49 19.31
N GLU A 402 -23.27 24.95 19.39
CA GLU A 402 -22.08 24.16 19.00
C GLU A 402 -21.96 22.85 19.79
N GLU A 403 -22.38 22.83 21.05
CA GLU A 403 -22.34 21.67 21.93
C GLU A 403 -23.26 20.51 21.48
N LEU A 404 -24.21 20.77 20.57
CA LEU A 404 -25.09 19.75 20.00
C LEU A 404 -24.53 19.09 18.75
N SER A 405 -23.59 19.74 18.05
CA SER A 405 -22.92 19.22 16.86
C SER A 405 -22.39 17.78 17.02
N PRO A 406 -21.78 17.39 18.16
CA PRO A 406 -21.29 16.03 18.32
C PRO A 406 -22.39 14.99 18.57
N VAL A 407 -23.58 15.40 19.02
CA VAL A 407 -24.61 14.48 19.52
C VAL A 407 -25.90 14.48 18.71
N THR A 408 -26.03 15.36 17.71
CA THR A 408 -27.30 15.59 17.01
C THR A 408 -27.10 15.59 15.50
N LEU A 409 -27.92 14.79 14.81
CA LEU A 409 -28.09 14.84 13.36
C LEU A 409 -29.40 15.58 13.05
N TRP A 410 -29.32 16.77 12.44
CA TRP A 410 -30.48 17.65 12.19
C TRP A 410 -30.77 17.80 10.70
N CYS A 411 -31.90 17.27 10.24
CA CYS A 411 -32.35 17.30 8.85
C CYS A 411 -33.70 18.02 8.73
N PRO A 412 -34.00 18.74 7.65
CA PRO A 412 -33.10 19.19 6.60
C PRO A 412 -32.22 20.36 7.07
N SER A 413 -30.96 20.37 6.61
CA SER A 413 -29.96 21.40 6.94
C SER A 413 -29.97 22.56 5.92
N THR A 414 -29.67 23.79 6.36
CA THR A 414 -29.58 24.99 5.50
C THR A 414 -28.19 25.27 4.92
N VAL A 415 -27.17 24.50 5.30
CA VAL A 415 -25.78 24.85 4.97
C VAL A 415 -25.43 24.39 3.54
N PRO A 416 -24.99 25.29 2.63
CA PRO A 416 -24.54 24.92 1.29
C PRO A 416 -23.29 24.04 1.33
N PHE A 417 -23.22 23.01 0.46
CA PHE A 417 -22.14 22.01 0.41
C PHE A 417 -20.70 22.56 0.41
N ASP A 418 -20.48 23.75 -0.15
CA ASP A 418 -19.17 24.37 -0.33
C ASP A 418 -18.70 25.25 0.85
N GLN A 419 -19.59 25.52 1.81
CA GLN A 419 -19.34 26.40 2.96
C GLN A 419 -19.42 25.67 4.30
N ILE A 420 -19.43 24.33 4.29
CA ILE A 420 -19.65 23.52 5.49
C ILE A 420 -18.33 23.34 6.28
N PRO A 421 -18.23 23.89 7.49
CA PRO A 421 -17.02 23.78 8.32
C PRO A 421 -16.86 22.42 9.03
N ASP A 422 -17.92 21.61 9.17
CA ASP A 422 -17.94 20.34 9.93
C ASP A 422 -18.74 19.23 9.20
N LEU A 423 -18.32 17.97 9.26
CA LEU A 423 -18.96 16.79 8.66
C LEU A 423 -20.41 16.55 9.16
N SER A 424 -20.73 16.91 10.40
CA SER A 424 -22.09 16.79 10.98
C SER A 424 -23.13 17.68 10.30
N ALA A 425 -22.71 18.80 9.71
CA ALA A 425 -23.56 19.66 8.90
C ALA A 425 -23.67 19.18 7.43
N ARG A 426 -22.88 18.17 7.01
CA ARG A 426 -22.87 17.59 5.65
C ARG A 426 -23.92 16.48 5.45
N THR A 427 -24.50 15.95 6.52
CA THR A 427 -25.10 14.61 6.54
C THR A 427 -26.63 14.55 6.54
N CYS A 428 -27.30 15.43 5.80
CA CYS A 428 -28.74 15.26 5.54
C CYS A 428 -29.12 15.25 4.06
N ALA A 429 -28.16 15.45 3.15
CA ALA A 429 -28.44 15.57 1.74
C ALA A 429 -28.26 14.23 1.02
N ILE A 430 -29.34 13.44 0.96
CA ILE A 430 -29.31 12.08 0.38
C ILE A 430 -29.37 12.08 -1.16
N GLU A 431 -29.75 13.17 -1.80
CA GLU A 431 -29.38 13.47 -3.18
C GLU A 431 -29.57 14.97 -3.38
N PRO A 432 -28.73 15.67 -4.16
CA PRO A 432 -29.01 17.06 -4.50
C PRO A 432 -30.40 17.14 -5.14
N ASP A 433 -31.16 18.16 -4.74
CA ASP A 433 -32.39 18.59 -5.39
C ASP A 433 -32.09 18.70 -6.90
N ILE A 434 -32.51 17.72 -7.70
CA ILE A 434 -32.36 17.80 -9.15
C ILE A 434 -33.49 18.73 -9.59
N PRO A 435 -33.19 19.95 -10.07
CA PRO A 435 -34.23 20.87 -10.47
C PRO A 435 -35.12 20.21 -11.51
N ASP A 436 -36.43 20.41 -11.38
CA ASP A 436 -37.42 19.86 -12.30
C ASP A 436 -37.00 20.13 -13.76
N PHE A 437 -37.03 19.08 -14.57
CA PHE A 437 -36.69 19.17 -15.98
C PHE A 437 -37.94 19.04 -16.85
N GLU A 438 -38.22 20.09 -17.63
CA GLU A 438 -39.35 20.13 -18.54
C GLU A 438 -38.95 19.73 -19.98
N LEU A 439 -39.63 18.72 -20.53
CA LEU A 439 -39.55 18.32 -21.93
C LEU A 439 -40.93 18.43 -22.60
N GLY A 440 -41.32 19.64 -22.99
CA GLY A 440 -42.62 19.88 -23.61
C GLY A 440 -43.75 19.71 -22.57
N PRO A 441 -44.74 18.82 -22.78
CA PRO A 441 -45.81 18.59 -21.79
C PRO A 441 -45.39 17.69 -20.62
N PHE A 442 -44.15 17.20 -20.62
CA PHE A 442 -43.61 16.33 -19.58
C PHE A 442 -42.76 17.14 -18.59
N SER A 443 -43.04 17.00 -17.30
CA SER A 443 -42.17 17.43 -16.21
C SER A 443 -41.58 16.21 -15.53
N PHE A 444 -40.31 16.25 -15.15
CA PHE A 444 -39.66 15.20 -14.38
C PHE A 444 -38.98 15.80 -13.15
N GLY A 445 -39.15 15.15 -12.01
CA GLY A 445 -38.59 15.59 -10.74
C GLY A 445 -38.23 14.41 -9.84
N SER A 446 -37.40 14.68 -8.86
CA SER A 446 -37.04 13.73 -7.79
C SER A 446 -37.04 14.47 -6.47
N LEU A 447 -37.64 13.87 -5.45
CA LEU A 447 -37.68 14.43 -4.11
C LEU A 447 -36.61 13.77 -3.23
N PRO A 448 -35.78 14.53 -2.49
CA PRO A 448 -34.91 13.93 -1.49
C PRO A 448 -35.75 13.19 -0.44
N ILE A 449 -35.22 12.09 0.09
CA ILE A 449 -35.98 11.20 0.97
C ILE A 449 -36.32 11.84 2.33
N LEU A 450 -35.54 12.84 2.78
CA LEU A 450 -35.78 13.67 3.96
C LEU A 450 -35.97 15.14 3.56
N PRO A 451 -37.09 15.49 2.91
CA PRO A 451 -37.32 16.83 2.38
C PRO A 451 -37.81 17.78 3.47
N SER A 452 -37.64 19.09 3.25
CA SER A 452 -38.40 20.10 3.99
C SER A 452 -39.88 20.06 3.59
N ARG A 453 -40.74 20.69 4.38
CA ARG A 453 -42.17 20.81 4.09
C ARG A 453 -42.43 21.48 2.75
N GLU A 454 -41.73 22.58 2.47
CA GLU A 454 -41.88 23.33 1.21
C GLU A 454 -41.55 22.44 0.02
N GLN A 455 -40.38 21.78 0.04
CA GLN A 455 -39.98 20.83 -1.00
C GLN A 455 -41.00 19.71 -1.19
N TYR A 456 -41.50 19.11 -0.11
CA TYR A 456 -42.48 18.02 -0.21
C TYR A 456 -43.81 18.50 -0.79
N LEU A 457 -44.36 19.62 -0.28
CA LEU A 457 -45.66 20.13 -0.72
C LEU A 457 -45.62 20.58 -2.18
N ASP A 458 -44.57 21.28 -2.59
CA ASP A 458 -44.37 21.71 -3.98
C ASP A 458 -44.26 20.50 -4.92
N PHE A 459 -43.56 19.45 -4.47
CA PHE A 459 -43.42 18.22 -5.25
C PHE A 459 -44.75 17.47 -5.41
N ILE A 460 -45.52 17.26 -4.35
CA ILE A 460 -46.77 16.49 -4.43
C ILE A 460 -47.87 17.24 -5.18
N ASP A 461 -47.82 18.58 -5.23
CA ASP A 461 -48.72 19.38 -6.07
C ASP A 461 -48.56 19.04 -7.56
N THR A 462 -47.34 18.65 -7.97
CA THR A 462 -47.03 18.29 -9.36
C THR A 462 -47.13 16.79 -9.63
N TYR A 463 -46.64 15.96 -8.69
CA TYR A 463 -46.42 14.52 -8.91
C TYR A 463 -47.27 13.59 -8.03
N SER A 464 -48.05 14.14 -7.10
CA SER A 464 -48.84 13.43 -6.08
C SER A 464 -48.02 12.69 -5.01
N PRO A 465 -48.62 12.43 -3.83
CA PRO A 465 -47.94 11.78 -2.70
C PRO A 465 -47.38 10.39 -3.01
N ASN A 466 -48.03 9.63 -3.91
CA ASN A 466 -47.60 8.27 -4.25
C ASN A 466 -46.26 8.22 -5.02
N GLN A 467 -45.77 9.37 -5.49
CA GLN A 467 -44.49 9.48 -6.21
C GLN A 467 -43.38 10.10 -5.35
N ALA A 468 -43.64 10.34 -4.05
CA ALA A 468 -42.63 10.91 -3.16
C ALA A 468 -41.59 9.89 -2.68
N GLY A 469 -41.76 8.60 -2.98
CA GLY A 469 -40.95 7.52 -2.41
C GLY A 469 -41.30 7.22 -0.95
N SER A 470 -40.60 6.28 -0.32
CA SER A 470 -40.89 5.84 1.05
C SER A 470 -39.65 5.30 1.76
N VAL A 471 -39.51 5.55 3.07
CA VAL A 471 -38.51 4.84 3.91
C VAL A 471 -39.03 3.43 4.24
N GLN A 472 -38.19 2.43 4.06
CA GLN A 472 -38.51 1.01 4.29
C GLN A 472 -37.96 0.51 5.62
N SER A 473 -36.74 0.94 5.97
CA SER A 473 -36.08 0.58 7.22
C SER A 473 -35.29 1.77 7.77
N LEU A 474 -35.21 1.85 9.09
CA LEU A 474 -34.39 2.82 9.81
C LEU A 474 -33.72 2.08 10.97
N ALA A 475 -32.40 2.00 10.95
CA ALA A 475 -31.62 1.32 11.97
C ALA A 475 -30.52 2.22 12.50
N PHE A 476 -30.32 2.19 13.82
CA PHE A 476 -29.30 2.95 14.51
C PHE A 476 -28.31 1.97 15.16
N ARG A 477 -27.01 2.21 15.02
CA ARG A 477 -25.99 1.47 15.76
C ARG A 477 -25.12 2.42 16.58
N THR A 478 -24.77 2.03 17.79
CA THR A 478 -23.91 2.81 18.69
C THR A 478 -22.75 1.96 19.18
N PRO A 479 -21.59 2.58 19.49
CA PRO A 479 -20.49 1.85 20.11
C PRO A 479 -20.84 1.58 21.57
N GLU A 480 -20.55 0.37 22.04
CA GLU A 480 -20.69 -0.03 23.43
C GLU A 480 -19.74 0.78 24.31
N PHE A 481 -20.28 1.52 25.25
CA PHE A 481 -19.50 2.29 26.21
C PHE A 481 -19.49 1.50 27.51
N ALA A 482 -18.64 0.48 27.59
CA ALA A 482 -18.45 -0.24 28.85
C ALA A 482 -17.88 0.70 29.93
N THR A 483 -18.14 0.44 31.21
CA THR A 483 -17.57 1.25 32.31
C THR A 483 -16.04 1.21 32.38
N THR A 484 -15.42 0.26 31.68
CA THR A 484 -13.97 0.12 31.52
C THR A 484 -13.42 0.79 30.27
N ALA A 485 -14.28 1.31 29.39
CA ALA A 485 -13.89 1.99 28.17
C ALA A 485 -13.51 3.45 28.45
N THR A 486 -12.55 3.96 27.69
CA THR A 486 -12.21 5.39 27.73
C THR A 486 -12.61 6.02 26.41
N HIS A 487 -13.30 7.16 26.48
CA HIS A 487 -13.75 7.91 25.33
C HIS A 487 -13.09 9.29 25.32
N VAL A 488 -12.65 9.69 24.15
CA VAL A 488 -12.04 11.00 23.93
C VAL A 488 -12.74 11.62 22.75
N ASP A 489 -13.40 12.75 22.99
CA ASP A 489 -14.00 13.54 21.92
C ASP A 489 -12.88 14.12 21.07
N VAL A 490 -12.94 13.90 19.77
CA VAL A 490 -11.93 14.35 18.81
C VAL A 490 -12.61 15.34 17.87
N GLY A 491 -12.30 16.62 18.05
CA GLY A 491 -12.95 17.71 17.33
C GLY A 491 -14.38 17.98 17.81
N GLY A 492 -15.20 18.57 16.93
CA GLY A 492 -16.60 18.93 17.22
C GLY A 492 -17.61 17.79 17.04
N PHE A 493 -17.20 16.63 16.50
CA PHE A 493 -18.15 15.59 16.08
C PHE A 493 -17.72 14.14 16.32
N GLY A 494 -16.42 13.81 16.19
CA GLY A 494 -15.93 12.43 16.34
C GLY A 494 -15.61 12.03 17.79
N ALA A 495 -15.51 10.73 18.04
CA ALA A 495 -15.05 10.17 19.31
C ALA A 495 -14.10 8.99 19.08
N ALA A 496 -12.96 9.00 19.76
CA ALA A 496 -12.10 7.83 19.85
C ALA A 496 -12.46 6.99 21.08
N THR A 497 -12.65 5.70 20.88
CA THR A 497 -13.08 4.75 21.93
C THR A 497 -12.04 3.66 22.09
N PHE A 498 -11.52 3.53 23.31
CA PHE A 498 -10.51 2.54 23.68
C PHE A 498 -11.17 1.48 24.55
N LEU A 499 -11.28 0.27 24.00
CA LEU A 499 -12.06 -0.82 24.58
C LEU A 499 -11.13 -1.93 25.07
N ASN A 500 -11.55 -2.61 26.13
CA ASN A 500 -10.96 -3.86 26.58
C ASN A 500 -9.44 -3.83 26.86
N ASN A 501 -8.86 -2.65 27.07
CA ASN A 501 -7.42 -2.50 27.28
C ASN A 501 -6.60 -3.14 26.15
N GLU A 502 -7.11 -3.12 24.91
CA GLU A 502 -6.46 -3.66 23.73
C GLU A 502 -5.19 -2.86 23.46
N ARG A 503 -4.05 -3.55 23.51
CA ARG A 503 -2.73 -2.91 23.53
C ARG A 503 -1.75 -3.68 22.66
N ILE A 504 -0.88 -2.94 22.00
CA ILE A 504 0.34 -3.47 21.39
C ILE A 504 1.44 -3.39 22.45
N SER A 505 2.17 -4.48 22.63
CA SER A 505 3.41 -4.50 23.41
C SER A 505 4.60 -4.51 22.47
N ALA A 506 5.57 -3.64 22.72
CA ALA A 506 6.78 -3.49 21.93
C ALA A 506 8.00 -3.36 22.83
N ASP A 507 9.17 -3.73 22.34
CA ASP A 507 10.44 -3.33 22.92
C ASP A 507 10.95 -2.06 22.20
N PRO A 508 11.80 -1.21 22.82
CA PRO A 508 12.28 0.03 22.18
C PRO A 508 13.06 -0.18 20.87
N ASP A 509 13.62 -1.39 20.69
CA ASP A 509 14.37 -1.77 19.50
C ASP A 509 13.49 -2.45 18.43
N ASP A 510 12.18 -2.60 18.67
CA ASP A 510 11.24 -3.08 17.67
C ASP A 510 11.05 -2.04 16.55
N ALA A 511 10.41 -2.47 15.46
CA ALA A 511 9.98 -1.59 14.39
C ALA A 511 8.63 -2.05 13.85
N PHE A 512 7.86 -1.15 13.25
CA PHE A 512 6.57 -1.47 12.66
C PHE A 512 6.56 -1.21 11.16
N SER A 513 5.72 -1.95 10.44
CA SER A 513 5.32 -1.63 9.08
C SER A 513 3.81 -1.51 9.02
N TYR A 514 3.32 -0.44 8.38
CA TYR A 514 1.90 -0.23 8.15
C TYR A 514 1.59 -0.35 6.66
N CYS A 515 0.64 -1.22 6.33
CA CYS A 515 0.13 -1.41 4.98
C CYS A 515 -0.97 -0.38 4.71
N VAL A 516 -0.71 0.54 3.77
CA VAL A 516 -1.69 1.56 3.37
C VAL A 516 -2.89 0.87 2.69
N ALA A 517 -4.04 0.90 3.33
CA ALA A 517 -5.31 0.44 2.76
C ALA A 517 -5.93 1.51 1.84
N GLU A 518 -6.72 1.08 0.84
CA GLU A 518 -7.43 2.00 -0.07
C GLU A 518 -8.47 2.86 0.69
N ASP A 519 -9.01 2.35 1.79
CA ASP A 519 -9.82 3.10 2.75
C ASP A 519 -9.02 3.38 4.03
N PRO A 520 -9.07 4.60 4.58
CA PRO A 520 -8.43 4.90 5.85
C PRO A 520 -9.11 4.09 6.96
N GLN A 521 -8.44 3.05 7.45
CA GLN A 521 -8.88 2.37 8.66
C GLN A 521 -8.83 3.38 9.81
N LEU A 522 -9.99 3.69 10.40
CA LEU A 522 -10.13 4.65 11.50
C LEU A 522 -9.68 4.05 12.85
N VAL A 523 -8.58 3.30 12.85
CA VAL A 523 -7.93 2.81 14.06
C VAL A 523 -6.93 3.85 14.52
N VAL A 524 -6.97 4.16 15.81
CA VAL A 524 -6.08 5.11 16.45
C VAL A 524 -5.30 4.41 17.55
N PHE A 525 -4.15 4.99 17.92
CA PHE A 525 -3.42 4.59 19.11
C PHE A 525 -3.27 5.77 20.07
N ARG A 526 -3.20 5.45 21.36
CA ARG A 526 -2.84 6.37 22.44
C ARG A 526 -1.45 5.99 22.96
N SER A 527 -0.64 7.02 23.14
CA SER A 527 0.71 6.95 23.70
C SER A 527 0.71 7.44 25.15
N GLY A 528 1.45 6.75 26.03
CA GLY A 528 1.59 7.18 27.43
C GLY A 528 2.43 8.45 27.57
N LEU A 529 3.27 8.77 26.57
CA LEU A 529 3.97 10.06 26.51
C LEU A 529 3.03 11.24 26.30
N LEU A 530 1.92 11.03 25.59
CA LEU A 530 0.95 12.07 25.32
C LEU A 530 0.08 12.43 26.55
N ASP A 531 0.06 11.58 27.59
CA ASP A 531 -0.53 11.93 28.88
C ASP A 531 0.26 13.04 29.61
N ASN A 532 1.46 13.39 29.11
CA ASN A 532 2.26 14.47 29.67
C ASN A 532 1.84 15.85 29.11
N PRO A 533 1.28 16.75 29.95
CA PRO A 533 0.77 18.05 29.50
C PRO A 533 1.86 18.97 28.92
N LEU A 534 3.13 18.80 29.31
CA LEU A 534 4.26 19.55 28.73
C LEU A 534 4.55 19.13 27.30
N LEU A 535 4.45 17.83 26.99
CA LEU A 535 4.67 17.31 25.64
C LEU A 535 3.51 17.72 24.72
N GLY A 536 2.27 17.66 25.20
CA GLY A 536 1.11 18.16 24.47
C GLY A 536 1.23 19.63 24.07
N GLN A 537 1.76 20.49 24.96
CA GLN A 537 2.04 21.90 24.64
C GLN A 537 3.15 22.08 23.59
N LEU A 538 4.21 21.28 23.65
CA LEU A 538 5.30 21.31 22.66
C LEU A 538 4.83 20.84 21.29
N ILE A 539 4.02 19.78 21.24
CA ILE A 539 3.43 19.26 20.01
C ILE A 539 2.48 20.31 19.41
N ALA A 540 1.60 20.92 20.20
CA ALA A 540 0.71 22.00 19.74
C ALA A 540 1.48 23.19 19.14
N GLN A 541 2.58 23.58 19.78
CA GLN A 541 3.47 24.66 19.28
C GLN A 541 4.21 24.26 18.00
N GLY A 542 4.68 23.02 17.90
CA GLY A 542 5.35 22.48 16.72
C GLY A 542 4.40 22.30 15.53
N CYS A 543 3.16 21.90 15.79
CA CYS A 543 2.10 21.72 14.81
C CYS A 543 1.83 23.00 13.99
N ALA A 544 1.70 24.14 14.67
CA ALA A 544 1.53 25.44 14.04
C ALA A 544 2.75 25.88 13.21
N GLN A 545 3.95 25.41 13.56
CA GLN A 545 5.19 25.70 12.82
C GLN A 545 5.41 24.78 11.61
N LEU A 546 4.88 23.55 11.66
CA LEU A 546 5.02 22.53 10.61
C LEU A 546 3.91 22.58 9.55
N GLY A 547 2.84 23.36 9.77
CA GLY A 547 1.75 23.53 8.81
C GLY A 547 0.87 22.28 8.66
N LEU A 548 0.78 21.45 9.71
CA LEU A 548 -0.10 20.29 9.73
C LEU A 548 -1.58 20.71 9.85
N PRO A 549 -2.54 19.93 9.30
CA PRO A 549 -3.96 20.18 9.47
C PRO A 549 -4.38 20.31 10.95
N GLU A 550 -5.27 21.26 11.24
CA GLU A 550 -5.69 21.62 12.61
C GLU A 550 -6.32 20.44 13.35
N GLU A 551 -7.03 19.56 12.64
CA GLU A 551 -7.65 18.34 13.15
C GLU A 551 -6.62 17.30 13.66
N ILE A 552 -5.50 17.15 12.94
CA ILE A 552 -4.39 16.26 13.32
C ILE A 552 -3.67 16.83 14.56
N CYS A 553 -3.61 18.15 14.65
CA CYS A 553 -3.03 18.83 15.81
C CYS A 553 -3.94 18.75 17.04
N ALA A 554 -5.26 18.82 16.85
CA ALA A 554 -6.24 18.64 17.91
C ALA A 554 -6.21 17.21 18.46
N SER A 555 -6.11 16.18 17.61
CA SER A 555 -6.00 14.79 18.08
C SER A 555 -4.70 14.53 18.86
N ALA A 556 -3.59 15.12 18.43
CA ALA A 556 -2.31 14.99 19.12
C ALA A 556 -2.30 15.65 20.51
N ILE A 557 -3.04 16.77 20.69
CA ILE A 557 -3.26 17.41 22.00
C ILE A 557 -4.08 16.52 22.94
N LEU A 558 -4.99 15.72 22.38
CA LEU A 558 -5.83 14.76 23.08
C LEU A 558 -5.13 13.40 23.33
N GLY A 559 -3.88 13.30 22.91
CA GLY A 559 -3.01 12.14 23.08
C GLY A 559 -3.32 10.96 22.18
N ILE A 560 -3.91 11.22 21.02
CA ILE A 560 -4.37 10.19 20.08
C ILE A 560 -3.79 10.47 18.71
N SER A 561 -3.31 9.43 18.04
CA SER A 561 -2.77 9.50 16.70
C SER A 561 -3.30 8.35 15.83
N PRO A 562 -3.51 8.56 14.51
CA PRO A 562 -3.91 7.47 13.62
C PRO A 562 -2.86 6.35 13.57
N LEU A 563 -3.31 5.10 13.48
CA LEU A 563 -2.44 3.90 13.53
C LEU A 563 -1.31 3.91 12.49
N GLN A 564 -1.55 4.50 11.33
CA GLN A 564 -0.55 4.63 10.25
C GLN A 564 0.74 5.36 10.67
N TRP A 565 0.68 6.17 11.73
CA TRP A 565 1.82 6.92 12.25
C TRP A 565 2.60 6.15 13.32
N LEU A 566 2.10 5.00 13.77
CA LEU A 566 2.76 4.18 14.79
C LEU A 566 4.21 3.80 14.43
N PRO A 567 4.54 3.45 13.16
CA PRO A 567 5.92 3.16 12.76
C PRO A 567 6.90 4.30 13.04
N ASP A 568 6.59 5.52 12.60
CA ASP A 568 7.43 6.69 12.86
C ASP A 568 7.46 7.05 14.34
N TRP A 569 6.30 7.00 14.99
CA TRP A 569 6.17 7.32 16.40
C TRP A 569 7.06 6.40 17.26
N HIS A 570 6.97 5.10 17.06
CA HIS A 570 7.77 4.13 17.78
C HIS A 570 9.26 4.27 17.45
N ASN A 571 9.61 4.56 16.20
CA ASN A 571 11.01 4.79 15.82
C ASN A 571 11.64 5.99 16.53
N VAL A 572 10.85 7.03 16.84
CA VAL A 572 11.33 8.23 17.54
C VAL A 572 11.35 8.04 19.05
N PHE A 573 10.31 7.42 19.62
CA PHE A 573 10.08 7.42 21.06
C PHE A 573 10.32 6.07 21.76
N GLY A 574 10.23 4.95 21.03
CA GLY A 574 10.51 3.61 21.55
C GLY A 574 9.68 3.21 22.76
N GLU A 575 8.38 3.53 22.78
CA GLU A 575 7.52 3.16 23.92
C GLU A 575 7.18 1.67 23.93
N ASP A 576 7.02 1.14 25.14
CA ASP A 576 6.80 -0.29 25.34
C ASP A 576 5.34 -0.72 25.10
N THR A 577 4.40 0.23 25.07
CA THR A 577 2.97 -0.06 25.01
C THR A 577 2.18 1.04 24.30
N TYR A 578 1.29 0.62 23.42
CA TYR A 578 0.33 1.49 22.72
C TYR A 578 -1.08 0.96 22.93
N GLU A 579 -1.98 1.80 23.46
CA GLU A 579 -3.39 1.44 23.58
C GLU A 579 -4.09 1.69 22.25
N LEU A 580 -4.86 0.72 21.76
CA LEU A 580 -5.58 0.81 20.51
C LEU A 580 -7.03 1.22 20.74
N GLY A 581 -7.55 2.03 19.83
CA GLY A 581 -8.92 2.49 19.83
C GLY A 581 -9.49 2.63 18.44
N ILE A 582 -10.81 2.76 18.38
CA ILE A 582 -11.56 3.03 17.15
C ILE A 582 -11.99 4.48 17.19
N PHE A 583 -11.72 5.21 16.12
CA PHE A 583 -12.30 6.53 15.88
C PHE A 583 -13.64 6.38 15.18
N TRP A 584 -14.67 6.92 15.82
CA TRP A 584 -16.03 7.01 15.33
C TRP A 584 -16.26 8.41 14.82
N GLU A 585 -16.57 8.55 13.54
CA GLU A 585 -16.85 9.85 12.95
C GLU A 585 -18.26 10.39 13.29
N PHE A 586 -19.10 9.63 14.01
CA PHE A 586 -20.43 10.06 14.47
C PHE A 586 -20.79 9.50 15.86
N PRO A 587 -21.78 10.07 16.57
CA PRO A 587 -22.28 9.50 17.83
C PRO A 587 -22.96 8.14 17.65
N PHE A 588 -23.54 7.90 16.47
CA PHE A 588 -24.20 6.68 16.06
C PHE A 588 -24.13 6.53 14.53
N LEU A 589 -24.21 5.30 14.03
CA LEU A 589 -24.50 5.01 12.63
C LEU A 589 -26.02 5.09 12.41
N LEU A 590 -26.46 5.81 11.38
CA LEU A 590 -27.82 5.65 10.84
C LEU A 590 -27.75 4.93 9.49
N ARG A 591 -28.44 3.79 9.39
CA ARG A 591 -28.70 3.09 8.13
C ARG A 591 -30.16 3.25 7.75
N MET A 592 -30.39 3.70 6.53
CA MET A 592 -31.74 3.90 5.99
C MET A 592 -31.87 3.22 4.64
N ASP A 593 -32.78 2.26 4.55
CA ASP A 593 -33.23 1.69 3.28
C ASP A 593 -34.49 2.43 2.83
N TYR A 594 -34.55 2.82 1.56
CA TYR A 594 -35.66 3.58 1.04
C TYR A 594 -35.95 3.27 -0.43
N GLU A 595 -37.11 3.69 -0.87
CA GLU A 595 -37.51 3.70 -2.27
C GLU A 595 -37.52 5.16 -2.75
N LEU A 596 -36.63 5.48 -3.70
CA LEU A 596 -36.73 6.72 -4.48
C LEU A 596 -37.67 6.48 -5.65
N VAL A 597 -38.42 7.52 -5.99
CA VAL A 597 -39.25 7.50 -7.19
C VAL A 597 -38.83 8.66 -8.06
N GLN A 598 -38.34 8.34 -9.26
CA GLN A 598 -38.18 9.35 -10.30
C GLN A 598 -39.57 9.62 -10.87
N ALA A 599 -40.13 10.79 -10.52
CA ALA A 599 -41.48 11.15 -10.88
C ALA A 599 -41.53 11.88 -12.22
N GLY A 600 -42.57 11.60 -12.99
CA GLY A 600 -42.93 12.30 -14.19
C GLY A 600 -44.39 12.72 -14.14
N SER A 601 -44.72 13.87 -14.73
CA SER A 601 -46.11 14.30 -14.93
C SER A 601 -46.33 14.69 -16.38
N VAL A 602 -47.49 14.32 -16.94
CA VAL A 602 -47.93 14.80 -18.26
C VAL A 602 -49.08 15.75 -18.08
N SER A 603 -48.88 17.01 -18.48
CA SER A 603 -49.91 18.03 -18.46
C SER A 603 -50.54 18.22 -19.83
N ALA A 604 -51.82 17.84 -19.98
CA ALA A 604 -52.60 18.10 -21.19
C ALA A 604 -54.04 18.51 -20.85
N PHE A 605 -54.51 19.62 -21.42
CA PHE A 605 -55.90 20.12 -21.26
C PHE A 605 -56.36 20.29 -19.80
N GLY A 606 -55.46 20.67 -18.89
CA GLY A 606 -55.80 20.90 -17.47
C GLY A 606 -55.87 19.63 -16.61
N LEU A 607 -55.46 18.48 -17.15
CA LEU A 607 -55.28 17.24 -16.42
C LEU A 607 -53.77 16.91 -16.34
N SER A 608 -53.26 16.71 -15.13
CA SER A 608 -51.92 16.17 -14.87
C SER A 608 -52.05 14.70 -14.50
N VAL A 609 -51.34 13.82 -15.21
CA VAL A 609 -51.26 12.39 -14.89
C VAL A 609 -49.85 12.09 -14.38
N PRO A 610 -49.67 11.85 -13.07
CA PRO A 610 -48.37 11.47 -12.52
C PRO A 610 -48.05 10.00 -12.81
N PHE A 611 -46.77 9.71 -13.01
CA PHE A 611 -46.19 8.38 -13.09
C PHE A 611 -44.79 8.41 -12.48
N GLY A 612 -44.21 7.27 -12.19
CA GLY A 612 -42.84 7.23 -11.69
C GLY A 612 -42.24 5.86 -11.74
N ILE A 613 -40.91 5.83 -11.66
CA ILE A 613 -40.12 4.61 -11.63
C ILE A 613 -39.47 4.55 -10.25
N ALA A 614 -39.87 3.54 -9.49
CA ALA A 614 -39.30 3.25 -8.18
C ALA A 614 -37.95 2.54 -8.34
N SER A 615 -36.98 2.97 -7.55
CA SER A 615 -35.68 2.33 -7.40
C SER A 615 -35.33 2.22 -5.92
N PRO A 616 -34.79 1.08 -5.47
CA PRO A 616 -34.25 0.97 -4.12
C PRO A 616 -33.03 1.87 -3.98
N GLY A 617 -32.91 2.51 -2.82
CA GLY A 617 -31.75 3.28 -2.38
C GLY A 617 -31.39 2.91 -0.95
N GLU A 618 -30.13 3.15 -0.61
CA GLU A 618 -29.58 2.92 0.72
C GLU A 618 -28.68 4.10 1.07
N SER A 619 -28.70 4.51 2.33
CA SER A 619 -27.80 5.55 2.81
C SER A 619 -27.30 5.27 4.21
N TYR A 620 -26.04 5.63 4.41
CA TYR A 620 -25.31 5.49 5.66
C TYR A 620 -24.85 6.86 6.13
N TYR A 621 -25.15 7.17 7.38
CA TYR A 621 -24.57 8.31 8.07
C TYR A 621 -23.62 7.79 9.12
N GLY A 622 -22.37 7.66 8.67
CA GLY A 622 -21.30 6.90 9.29
C GLY A 622 -20.58 6.04 8.24
N THR A 623 -19.39 5.59 8.57
CA THR A 623 -18.55 4.75 7.71
C THR A 623 -19.00 3.29 7.76
N GLU A 624 -18.58 2.49 6.77
CA GLU A 624 -18.85 1.05 6.77
C GLU A 624 -18.23 0.34 8.00
N LEU A 625 -17.25 0.96 8.66
CA LEU A 625 -16.59 0.46 9.87
C LEU A 625 -17.57 0.10 10.99
N TRP A 626 -18.68 0.82 11.09
CA TRP A 626 -19.77 0.56 12.05
C TRP A 626 -20.51 -0.77 11.83
N THR A 627 -20.37 -1.35 10.64
CA THR A 627 -20.98 -2.63 10.30
C THR A 627 -20.08 -3.83 10.61
N LEU A 628 -18.79 -3.58 10.86
CA LEU A 628 -17.80 -4.60 11.17
C LEU A 628 -17.84 -4.95 12.66
N ASP A 629 -17.81 -6.25 12.97
CA ASP A 629 -17.66 -6.74 14.34
C ASP A 629 -16.18 -6.80 14.78
N GLU A 630 -15.26 -6.99 13.82
CA GLU A 630 -13.82 -7.00 14.03
C GLU A 630 -13.10 -6.31 12.87
N ILE A 631 -12.06 -5.54 13.21
CA ILE A 631 -11.16 -4.89 12.24
C ILE A 631 -9.87 -5.73 12.18
N PRO A 632 -9.62 -6.47 11.09
CA PRO A 632 -8.40 -7.28 10.96
C PRO A 632 -7.18 -6.38 10.82
N LEU A 633 -6.21 -6.56 11.72
CA LEU A 633 -4.95 -5.80 11.72
C LEU A 633 -3.73 -6.67 11.43
N GLY A 634 -3.88 -7.99 11.43
CA GLY A 634 -2.74 -8.92 11.36
C GLY A 634 -1.88 -8.82 10.10
N GLU A 635 -2.44 -8.39 8.98
CA GLU A 635 -1.71 -8.13 7.73
C GLU A 635 -1.48 -6.64 7.48
N VAL A 636 -2.18 -5.78 8.21
CA VAL A 636 -2.10 -4.32 8.06
C VAL A 636 -0.96 -3.75 8.89
N LEU A 637 -0.80 -4.23 10.12
CA LEU A 637 0.19 -3.77 11.06
C LEU A 637 1.08 -4.92 11.52
N LEU A 638 2.30 -4.91 11.03
CA LEU A 638 3.31 -5.88 11.40
C LEU A 638 4.33 -5.25 12.34
N GLN A 639 4.83 -6.06 13.26
CA GLN A 639 5.86 -5.73 14.24
C GLN A 639 7.08 -6.59 13.95
N CYS A 640 8.16 -5.95 13.56
CA CYS A 640 9.49 -6.55 13.61
C CYS A 640 9.99 -6.53 15.05
N THR A 641 10.32 -7.70 15.57
CA THR A 641 10.82 -7.86 16.94
C THR A 641 12.33 -8.02 17.02
N ARG A 642 12.97 -8.38 15.90
CA ARG A 642 14.41 -8.68 15.86
C ARG A 642 15.01 -8.41 14.50
N PHE A 643 16.27 -8.02 14.50
CA PHE A 643 17.05 -7.77 13.29
C PHE A 643 16.38 -6.72 12.38
N CYS A 644 15.68 -5.74 12.97
CA CYS A 644 14.91 -4.74 12.22
C CYS A 644 15.79 -3.76 11.44
N ASP A 645 17.08 -3.67 11.81
CA ASP A 645 18.10 -2.90 11.11
C ASP A 645 18.88 -3.73 10.08
N HIS A 646 18.49 -4.99 9.86
CA HIS A 646 19.10 -5.82 8.85
C HIS A 646 18.39 -5.70 7.48
N PRO A 647 19.11 -6.05 6.39
CA PRO A 647 18.53 -6.12 5.06
C PRO A 647 17.36 -7.09 4.99
N THR A 648 16.48 -6.86 4.03
CA THR A 648 15.30 -7.71 3.88
C THR A 648 14.90 -7.94 2.42
N PHE A 649 13.87 -8.79 2.26
CA PHE A 649 13.27 -9.15 0.99
C PHE A 649 11.99 -8.36 0.75
N ASP A 650 11.74 -7.96 -0.49
CA ASP A 650 10.43 -7.43 -0.90
C ASP A 650 9.51 -8.53 -1.48
N SER A 651 8.31 -8.14 -1.93
CA SER A 651 7.31 -9.04 -2.52
C SER A 651 7.66 -9.58 -3.90
N ALA A 652 8.62 -8.97 -4.60
CA ALA A 652 9.22 -9.51 -5.81
C ALA A 652 10.40 -10.46 -5.51
N GLY A 653 10.69 -10.66 -4.22
CA GLY A 653 11.82 -11.42 -3.70
C GLY A 653 13.14 -10.67 -3.77
N VAL A 654 13.20 -9.39 -4.14
CA VAL A 654 14.48 -8.69 -4.25
C VAL A 654 15.12 -8.55 -2.86
N TYR A 655 16.40 -8.90 -2.74
CA TYR A 655 17.15 -8.72 -1.49
C TYR A 655 17.81 -7.34 -1.44
N HIS A 656 17.31 -6.47 -0.58
CA HIS A 656 17.75 -5.08 -0.47
C HIS A 656 18.86 -4.94 0.57
N VAL A 657 20.11 -5.23 0.16
CA VAL A 657 21.29 -5.30 1.05
C VAL A 657 21.59 -4.02 1.84
N THR A 658 21.13 -2.86 1.36
CA THR A 658 21.36 -1.54 1.98
C THR A 658 20.19 -1.07 2.83
N ASP A 659 19.02 -1.72 2.70
CA ASP A 659 17.76 -1.14 3.13
C ASP A 659 17.25 -1.94 4.35
N PRO A 660 17.30 -1.36 5.56
CA PRO A 660 16.80 -2.04 6.75
C PRO A 660 15.28 -2.04 6.78
N PHE A 661 14.68 -3.04 7.45
CA PHE A 661 13.22 -3.11 7.61
C PHE A 661 12.65 -1.83 8.22
N ARG A 662 13.26 -1.37 9.33
CA ARG A 662 12.81 -0.23 10.14
C ARG A 662 12.52 1.02 9.33
N THR A 663 13.39 1.36 8.37
CA THR A 663 13.24 2.58 7.58
C THR A 663 12.44 2.35 6.30
N SER A 664 12.54 1.16 5.72
CA SER A 664 12.09 0.92 4.34
C SER A 664 10.61 0.53 4.27
N TYR A 665 10.10 -0.11 5.32
CA TYR A 665 8.74 -0.63 5.35
C TYR A 665 7.82 0.09 6.33
N ALA A 666 8.27 1.19 6.96
CA ALA A 666 7.45 1.96 7.89
C ALA A 666 6.03 2.26 7.34
N HIS A 667 5.93 2.66 6.07
CA HIS A 667 4.65 2.95 5.40
C HIS A 667 4.38 2.07 4.18
N ASN A 668 4.96 0.87 4.14
CA ASN A 668 4.76 -0.08 3.04
C ASN A 668 4.38 -1.45 3.60
N CYS A 669 3.55 -2.18 2.87
CA CYS A 669 3.21 -3.56 3.22
C CYS A 669 4.46 -4.43 3.12
N TYR A 670 4.84 -5.07 4.23
CA TYR A 670 5.95 -6.02 4.24
C TYR A 670 5.45 -7.44 3.95
N LEU A 671 5.60 -7.85 2.69
CA LEU A 671 5.22 -9.18 2.18
C LEU A 671 6.43 -9.83 1.49
N PRO A 672 7.46 -10.23 2.25
CA PRO A 672 8.72 -10.72 1.69
C PRO A 672 8.57 -12.06 0.94
N ALA A 673 9.28 -12.22 -0.18
CA ALA A 673 9.46 -13.52 -0.82
C ALA A 673 10.88 -14.05 -0.60
N TYR A 674 11.04 -14.94 0.38
CA TYR A 674 12.32 -15.54 0.76
C TYR A 674 12.77 -16.66 -0.22
N PRO A 675 14.08 -16.89 -0.36
CA PRO A 675 14.59 -18.01 -1.15
C PRO A 675 14.25 -19.37 -0.51
N GLN A 676 13.95 -20.35 -1.35
CA GLN A 676 13.59 -21.73 -0.97
C GLN A 676 14.69 -22.74 -1.34
N LEU A 677 14.69 -23.89 -0.66
CA LEU A 677 15.61 -24.98 -0.97
C LEU A 677 15.45 -25.44 -2.42
N GLY A 678 16.55 -25.47 -3.17
CA GLY A 678 16.57 -25.79 -4.60
C GLY A 678 16.65 -24.56 -5.50
N ASP A 679 16.50 -23.34 -4.95
CA ASP A 679 16.72 -22.12 -5.70
C ASP A 679 18.20 -21.97 -6.07
N THR A 680 18.47 -21.80 -7.36
CA THR A 680 19.82 -21.61 -7.92
C THR A 680 20.28 -20.14 -7.88
N GLY A 681 19.66 -19.33 -7.01
CA GLY A 681 19.94 -17.90 -6.88
C GLY A 681 18.94 -16.96 -7.56
N SER A 682 17.70 -17.41 -7.78
CA SER A 682 16.55 -16.50 -7.73
C SER A 682 16.38 -16.09 -6.27
N PRO A 683 16.36 -14.79 -5.97
CA PRO A 683 15.54 -13.79 -6.64
C PRO A 683 16.33 -12.69 -7.41
N ARG A 684 15.59 -11.73 -7.97
CA ARG A 684 16.14 -10.58 -8.71
C ARG A 684 17.02 -9.76 -7.76
N ASP A 685 18.30 -9.60 -8.10
CA ASP A 685 19.18 -8.57 -7.49
C ASP A 685 18.60 -7.19 -7.84
N PRO A 686 18.59 -6.17 -6.94
CA PRO A 686 18.07 -4.83 -7.24
C PRO A 686 18.61 -4.22 -8.54
#